data_AF-A0A9E2HDI0-F1
#
_entry.id   AF-A0A9E2HDI0-F1
#
_cell.length_a   1.000
_cell.length_b   1.000
_cell.length_c   1.000
_cell.angle_alpha   90.00
_cell.angle_beta   90.00
_cell.angle_gamma   90.00
#
_symmetry.space_group_name_H-M   'P 1'
#
loop_
_entity.id
_entity.type
_entity.pdbx_description
1 polymer ?
#
loop_
_entity_poly.entity_id
_entity_poly.type
_entity_poly.pdbx_seq_one_letter_code
_entity_poly.pdbx_strand_id
1 'polypeptide(L)'
;VNYTKFMLKKDRVKLLTIVGGLIGLLIIVFLAFRFFTPFGAVVKYQFNSILNRDKLSKLKGAEETSSFKPGENGVLQIPQQIIRQSVVTFNLKLITKPIEGVWVNLRFKGNSKEIKIGVRGSEKEKYQYLPLYNQILNPLEWSKTYEGKTTFWQREKKYQDLSGLVSQPPVSEDAKVASYFFNPSDIVMKENSPSSQSNLKIEKTLRGSHTLLVKVNKGPFLLTVIKQDINTYEGEDVLSVQIYNGQNKIAEQLIPDDGVTDAGRLAMAPQKSEIKINDIKPGIYKIVLQDMTKNADILIKSVEINQPSLVFQTPLFVDDGKPTTLWTNSKEITMITAHSSSIQTVKLDGKYDLKVEKDGKEFAFDLNNPDSKIATSSGANASTLHRLEIPKNDLIISGDGYFAFSQESFFNPEPIKAVDLSQVSDINKIDFIIANYQTVKKDGEWYTAQAYFDPFGITIDDDILYFSLESPELNSYGGEIVIDSLEVTVKKPGWFSKPEPAKESVSADDQKQNILQKAQEWLGAKWNQLTNWVSNAWQKVFKKTPDTITITNPSLSPSPSPSPMQKITNFIRILNGGAGQGGAGEFAKVLAAAGFTNVTAETADNTDYKNAIIKYRQEDEKVVAKLEELLKKDYQIIDKQKIATTSAGIVVIIGEK
;
A
#
# COMPACT_ATOMS: atom_id res chain seq x y z
N VAL A 1 -45.91 -42.30 -50.46
CA VAL A 1 -44.71 -42.22 -51.34
C VAL A 1 -43.47 -42.19 -50.45
N ASN A 2 -42.67 -43.26 -50.50
CA ASN A 2 -41.49 -43.49 -49.64
C ASN A 2 -40.32 -42.57 -50.03
N TYR A 3 -40.13 -41.47 -49.31
CA TYR A 3 -39.03 -40.52 -49.52
C TYR A 3 -37.65 -41.05 -49.07
N THR A 4 -37.56 -42.25 -48.51
CA THR A 4 -36.32 -42.81 -47.92
C THR A 4 -35.45 -43.59 -48.90
N LYS A 5 -35.85 -43.77 -50.18
CA LYS A 5 -35.14 -44.66 -51.12
C LYS A 5 -34.36 -43.99 -52.26
N PHE A 6 -34.18 -42.66 -52.25
CA PHE A 6 -33.49 -41.95 -53.34
C PHE A 6 -32.49 -40.88 -52.85
N MET A 7 -31.68 -41.21 -51.84
CA MET A 7 -30.37 -40.56 -51.69
C MET A 7 -29.36 -41.42 -52.45
N LEU A 8 -28.97 -40.97 -53.65
CA LEU A 8 -27.89 -41.58 -54.42
C LEU A 8 -26.68 -41.76 -53.52
N LYS A 9 -26.01 -42.92 -53.63
CA LYS A 9 -24.83 -43.29 -52.82
C LYS A 9 -23.78 -42.16 -52.75
N LYS A 10 -23.70 -41.33 -53.81
CA LYS A 10 -22.84 -40.14 -53.94
C LYS A 10 -23.20 -39.01 -52.96
N ASP A 11 -24.48 -38.77 -52.68
CA ASP A 11 -24.92 -37.67 -51.80
C ASP A 11 -24.79 -38.04 -50.32
N ARG A 12 -24.91 -39.33 -49.97
CA ARG A 12 -24.57 -39.84 -48.62
C ARG A 12 -23.09 -39.68 -48.30
N VAL A 13 -22.21 -39.94 -49.27
CA VAL A 13 -20.76 -39.77 -49.07
C VAL A 13 -20.41 -38.30 -48.89
N LYS A 14 -20.96 -37.39 -49.71
CA LYS A 14 -20.77 -35.94 -49.54
C LYS A 14 -21.27 -35.43 -48.19
N LEU A 15 -22.45 -35.87 -47.76
CA LEU A 15 -23.01 -35.50 -46.46
C LEU A 15 -22.12 -35.99 -45.31
N LEU A 16 -21.65 -37.25 -45.36
CA LEU A 16 -20.73 -37.80 -44.35
C LEU A 16 -19.38 -37.06 -44.32
N THR A 17 -18.84 -36.66 -45.48
CA THR A 17 -17.61 -35.87 -45.54
C THR A 17 -17.80 -34.46 -44.95
N ILE A 18 -18.93 -33.81 -45.22
CA ILE A 18 -19.25 -32.49 -44.66
C ILE A 18 -19.44 -32.59 -43.14
N VAL A 19 -20.19 -33.57 -42.66
CA VAL A 19 -20.41 -33.80 -41.21
C VAL A 19 -19.11 -34.16 -40.52
N GLY A 20 -18.29 -35.04 -41.10
CA GLY A 20 -16.97 -35.39 -40.58
C GLY A 20 -16.01 -34.19 -40.53
N GLY A 21 -16.02 -33.35 -41.57
CA GLY A 21 -15.25 -32.11 -41.59
C GLY A 21 -15.69 -31.10 -40.54
N LEU A 22 -17.00 -30.94 -40.32
CA LEU A 22 -17.57 -30.09 -39.26
C LEU A 22 -17.21 -30.60 -37.86
N ILE A 23 -17.31 -31.90 -37.62
CA ILE A 23 -16.91 -32.51 -36.34
C ILE A 23 -15.40 -32.32 -36.12
N GLY A 24 -14.57 -32.55 -37.14
CA GLY A 24 -13.14 -32.30 -37.07
C GLY A 24 -12.80 -30.84 -36.76
N LEU A 25 -13.48 -29.90 -37.43
CA LEU A 25 -13.33 -28.46 -37.16
C LEU A 25 -13.78 -28.11 -35.73
N LEU A 26 -14.90 -28.64 -35.26
CA LEU A 26 -15.39 -28.42 -33.89
C LEU A 26 -14.42 -28.97 -32.85
N ILE A 27 -13.81 -30.13 -33.09
CA ILE A 27 -12.76 -30.69 -32.22
C ILE A 27 -11.52 -29.79 -32.23
N ILE A 28 -11.07 -29.32 -33.39
CA ILE A 28 -9.92 -28.41 -33.49
C ILE A 28 -10.22 -27.09 -32.78
N VAL A 29 -11.41 -26.51 -32.96
CA VAL A 29 -11.83 -25.27 -32.28
C VAL A 29 -11.95 -25.50 -30.77
N PHE A 30 -12.49 -26.64 -30.34
CA PHE A 30 -12.59 -27.01 -28.92
C PHE A 30 -11.21 -27.18 -28.28
N LEU A 31 -10.31 -27.89 -28.94
CA LEU A 31 -8.92 -28.06 -28.50
C LEU A 31 -8.20 -26.72 -28.50
N ALA A 32 -8.36 -25.90 -29.54
CA ALA A 32 -7.78 -24.57 -29.59
C ALA A 32 -8.32 -23.67 -28.46
N PHE A 33 -9.62 -23.71 -28.17
CA PHE A 33 -10.21 -22.97 -27.06
C PHE A 33 -9.66 -23.44 -25.71
N ARG A 34 -9.49 -24.76 -25.54
CA ARG A 34 -8.97 -25.36 -24.31
C ARG A 34 -7.48 -25.10 -24.08
N PHE A 35 -6.65 -25.11 -25.13
CA PHE A 35 -5.21 -24.91 -25.03
C PHE A 35 -4.80 -23.44 -25.08
N PHE A 36 -5.49 -22.61 -25.86
CA PHE A 36 -5.04 -21.23 -26.12
C PHE A 36 -5.78 -20.16 -25.31
N THR A 37 -6.95 -20.45 -24.74
CA THR A 37 -7.71 -19.52 -23.88
C THR A 37 -7.81 -18.10 -24.47
N PRO A 38 -8.40 -17.93 -25.68
CA PRO A 38 -8.34 -16.67 -26.43
C PRO A 38 -9.00 -15.47 -25.71
N PHE A 39 -9.89 -15.74 -24.76
CA PHE A 39 -10.58 -14.74 -23.94
C PHE A 39 -10.00 -14.59 -22.52
N GLY A 40 -8.81 -15.14 -22.28
CA GLY A 40 -8.15 -15.18 -20.98
C GLY A 40 -8.55 -16.40 -20.17
N ALA A 41 -7.90 -16.57 -19.02
CA ALA A 41 -8.17 -17.66 -18.08
C ALA A 41 -8.05 -17.16 -16.65
N VAL A 42 -8.91 -17.67 -15.77
CA VAL A 42 -8.81 -17.45 -14.32
C VAL A 42 -8.45 -18.79 -13.70
N VAL A 43 -7.27 -18.89 -13.10
CA VAL A 43 -6.82 -20.11 -12.42
C VAL A 43 -6.90 -19.89 -10.92
N LYS A 44 -7.67 -20.73 -10.23
CA LYS A 44 -7.85 -20.71 -8.78
C LYS A 44 -7.05 -21.82 -8.13
N TYR A 45 -6.23 -21.47 -7.15
CA TYR A 45 -5.45 -22.39 -6.36
C TYR A 45 -5.91 -22.32 -4.90
N GLN A 46 -6.28 -23.47 -4.35
CA GLN A 46 -6.71 -23.61 -2.97
C GLN A 46 -5.82 -24.63 -2.26
N PHE A 47 -5.26 -24.25 -1.11
CA PHE A 47 -4.35 -25.09 -0.32
C PHE A 47 -4.93 -26.43 0.11
N ASN A 48 -6.23 -26.45 0.38
CA ASN A 48 -6.90 -27.66 0.87
C ASN A 48 -7.40 -28.57 -0.27
N SER A 49 -7.13 -28.21 -1.53
CA SER A 49 -7.53 -29.01 -2.68
C SER A 49 -6.45 -30.03 -3.05
N ILE A 50 -6.83 -31.31 -3.07
CA ILE A 50 -5.98 -32.41 -3.52
C ILE A 50 -5.44 -32.17 -4.95
N LEU A 51 -6.20 -31.46 -5.79
CA LEU A 51 -5.90 -31.20 -7.19
C LEU A 51 -4.76 -30.18 -7.42
N ASN A 52 -4.31 -29.47 -6.39
CA ASN A 52 -3.31 -28.40 -6.52
C ASN A 52 -1.96 -28.69 -5.84
N ARG A 53 -1.78 -29.88 -5.24
CA ARG A 53 -0.59 -30.23 -4.44
C ARG A 53 0.73 -30.19 -5.22
N ASP A 54 0.68 -30.36 -6.54
CA ASP A 54 1.85 -30.31 -7.44
C ASP A 54 2.24 -28.88 -7.85
N LYS A 55 1.31 -27.93 -7.78
CA LYS A 55 1.50 -26.55 -8.24
C LYS A 55 1.75 -25.56 -7.11
N LEU A 56 1.37 -25.92 -5.90
CA LEU A 56 1.38 -25.04 -4.75
C LEU A 56 2.11 -25.75 -3.60
N SER A 57 3.19 -25.14 -3.12
CA SER A 57 3.96 -25.73 -2.03
C SER A 57 3.18 -25.70 -0.73
N LYS A 58 3.54 -26.58 0.22
CA LYS A 58 3.00 -26.52 1.58
C LYS A 58 3.33 -25.17 2.23
N LEU A 59 2.42 -24.64 3.05
CA LEU A 59 2.68 -23.48 3.91
C LEU A 59 3.81 -23.82 4.88
N LYS A 60 5.04 -23.41 4.55
CA LYS A 60 6.21 -23.67 5.39
C LYS A 60 6.09 -22.86 6.68
N GLY A 61 5.97 -23.53 7.81
CA GLY A 61 5.74 -22.91 9.12
C GLY A 61 4.31 -23.08 9.67
N ALA A 62 3.42 -23.72 8.92
CA ALA A 62 2.08 -24.10 9.38
C ALA A 62 2.01 -25.58 9.79
N GLU A 63 1.20 -25.87 10.80
CA GLU A 63 0.86 -27.21 11.28
C GLU A 63 -0.53 -27.60 10.74
N GLU A 64 -0.65 -28.75 10.09
CA GLU A 64 -1.97 -29.29 9.71
C GLU A 64 -2.64 -29.90 10.95
N THR A 65 -3.91 -29.55 11.20
CA THR A 65 -4.67 -30.23 12.26
C THR A 65 -5.05 -31.63 11.79
N SER A 66 -4.45 -32.65 12.41
CA SER A 66 -4.59 -34.05 11.99
C SER A 66 -5.91 -34.72 12.40
N SER A 67 -6.94 -33.97 12.80
CA SER A 67 -8.22 -34.60 13.18
C SER A 67 -9.21 -34.56 12.02
N PHE A 68 -9.17 -35.60 11.19
CA PHE A 68 -10.34 -36.05 10.45
C PHE A 68 -11.41 -36.49 11.46
N LYS A 69 -12.25 -35.55 11.90
CA LYS A 69 -13.51 -35.90 12.56
C LYS A 69 -14.60 -35.87 11.48
N PRO A 70 -15.29 -36.98 11.21
CA PRO A 70 -16.56 -36.91 10.50
C PRO A 70 -17.43 -35.90 11.24
N GLY A 71 -17.89 -34.84 10.56
CA GLY A 71 -18.80 -33.90 11.20
C GLY A 71 -20.04 -34.64 11.72
N GLU A 72 -20.67 -34.14 12.79
CA GLU A 72 -21.87 -34.76 13.38
C GLU A 72 -23.02 -35.01 12.38
N ASN A 73 -22.95 -34.39 11.19
CA ASN A 73 -23.92 -34.53 10.09
C ASN A 73 -23.37 -35.27 8.85
N GLY A 74 -22.27 -36.02 8.95
CA GLY A 74 -21.66 -36.72 7.80
C GLY A 74 -20.97 -35.80 6.78
N VAL A 75 -20.78 -34.52 7.14
CA VAL A 75 -20.05 -33.55 6.31
C VAL A 75 -18.54 -33.74 6.55
N LEU A 76 -17.79 -34.00 5.47
CA LEU A 76 -16.34 -34.01 5.48
C LEU A 76 -15.81 -32.64 5.92
N GLN A 77 -15.15 -32.60 7.08
CA GLN A 77 -14.39 -31.41 7.49
C GLN A 77 -13.02 -31.45 6.82
N ILE A 78 -12.72 -30.37 6.11
CA ILE A 78 -11.43 -30.17 5.46
C ILE A 78 -10.41 -29.77 6.55
N PRO A 79 -9.18 -30.31 6.55
CA PRO A 79 -8.19 -30.00 7.57
C PRO A 79 -7.87 -28.50 7.60
N GLN A 80 -7.97 -27.91 8.80
CA GLN A 80 -7.58 -26.53 9.06
C GLN A 80 -6.06 -26.46 9.25
N GLN A 81 -5.47 -25.32 8.88
CA GLN A 81 -4.05 -25.05 9.07
C GLN A 81 -3.84 -24.09 10.23
N ILE A 82 -2.93 -24.43 11.13
CA ILE A 82 -2.57 -23.61 12.27
C ILE A 82 -1.22 -22.96 12.00
N ILE A 83 -1.16 -21.64 12.11
CA ILE A 83 0.08 -20.87 12.06
C ILE A 83 0.45 -20.44 13.46
N ARG A 84 1.64 -20.87 13.91
CA ARG A 84 2.28 -20.43 15.17
C ARG A 84 3.49 -19.54 14.95
N GLN A 85 3.91 -19.37 13.71
CA GLN A 85 5.07 -18.56 13.32
C GLN A 85 4.61 -17.20 12.81
N SER A 86 5.36 -16.14 13.12
CA SER A 86 5.06 -14.79 12.64
C SER A 86 5.19 -14.62 11.13
N VAL A 87 5.87 -15.56 10.45
CA VAL A 87 6.09 -15.56 9.00
C VAL A 87 5.88 -16.97 8.49
N VAL A 88 5.04 -17.12 7.46
CA VAL A 88 4.80 -18.37 6.76
C VAL A 88 4.93 -18.11 5.26
N THR A 89 5.69 -18.96 4.57
CA THR A 89 5.95 -18.78 3.13
C THR A 89 5.40 -19.91 2.31
N PHE A 90 5.06 -19.60 1.07
CA PHE A 90 4.66 -20.57 0.06
C PHE A 90 4.97 -20.05 -1.33
N ASN A 91 4.92 -20.93 -2.31
CA ASN A 91 5.18 -20.58 -3.70
C ASN A 91 4.17 -21.25 -4.62
N LEU A 92 3.85 -20.54 -5.70
CA LEU A 92 2.87 -20.93 -6.71
C LEU A 92 3.58 -21.03 -8.04
N LYS A 93 3.60 -22.23 -8.62
CA LYS A 93 4.03 -22.43 -10.01
C LYS A 93 2.91 -21.99 -10.95
N LEU A 94 3.18 -20.94 -11.72
CA LEU A 94 2.31 -20.44 -12.75
C LEU A 94 2.22 -21.43 -13.91
N ILE A 95 1.01 -21.59 -14.44
CA ILE A 95 0.77 -22.40 -15.63
C ILE A 95 0.95 -21.56 -16.91
N THR A 96 0.83 -20.22 -16.80
CA THR A 96 0.84 -19.32 -17.96
C THR A 96 1.41 -17.95 -17.62
N LYS A 97 2.11 -17.35 -18.59
CA LYS A 97 2.53 -15.94 -18.62
C LYS A 97 2.06 -15.26 -19.93
N PRO A 98 1.91 -13.93 -19.96
CA PRO A 98 1.92 -13.00 -18.83
C PRO A 98 0.68 -13.15 -17.94
N ILE A 99 0.66 -12.47 -16.78
CA ILE A 99 -0.49 -12.43 -15.85
C ILE A 99 -1.00 -10.99 -15.73
N GLU A 100 -2.32 -10.82 -15.54
CA GLU A 100 -2.99 -9.51 -15.40
C GLU A 100 -3.23 -9.13 -13.93
N GLY A 101 -3.28 -10.11 -13.03
CA GLY A 101 -3.70 -9.88 -11.65
C GLY A 101 -3.51 -11.10 -10.77
N VAL A 102 -3.23 -10.85 -9.49
CA VAL A 102 -3.16 -11.87 -8.44
C VAL A 102 -4.09 -11.47 -7.30
N TRP A 103 -5.11 -12.29 -7.02
CA TRP A 103 -6.01 -12.11 -5.88
C TRP A 103 -5.70 -13.15 -4.82
N VAL A 104 -5.69 -12.72 -3.56
CA VAL A 104 -5.55 -13.60 -2.40
C VAL A 104 -6.80 -13.45 -1.55
N ASN A 105 -7.46 -14.56 -1.23
CA ASN A 105 -8.55 -14.60 -0.27
C ASN A 105 -8.13 -15.47 0.92
N LEU A 106 -8.26 -14.93 2.13
CA LEU A 106 -7.91 -15.61 3.36
C LEU A 106 -9.13 -15.65 4.28
N ARG A 107 -9.48 -16.85 4.75
CA ARG A 107 -10.46 -17.06 5.83
C ARG A 107 -9.74 -17.63 7.04
N PHE A 108 -9.79 -16.91 8.15
CA PHE A 108 -9.00 -17.23 9.34
C PHE A 108 -9.72 -16.83 10.63
N LYS A 109 -9.27 -17.36 11.76
CA LYS A 109 -9.62 -16.90 13.11
C LYS A 109 -8.39 -16.88 14.00
N GLY A 110 -8.45 -16.12 15.08
CA GLY A 110 -7.33 -15.92 15.99
C GLY A 110 -7.25 -14.47 16.44
N ASN A 111 -6.37 -14.22 17.41
CA ASN A 111 -6.08 -12.88 17.88
C ASN A 111 -4.71 -12.48 17.35
N SER A 112 -4.69 -11.54 16.42
CA SER A 112 -3.46 -10.96 15.89
C SER A 112 -3.63 -9.46 15.83
N LYS A 113 -2.54 -8.73 16.00
CA LYS A 113 -2.50 -7.28 15.81
C LYS A 113 -2.64 -6.91 14.34
N GLU A 114 -1.99 -7.66 13.46
CA GLU A 114 -1.91 -7.40 12.02
C GLU A 114 -1.67 -8.70 11.27
N ILE A 115 -2.31 -8.85 10.12
CA ILE A 115 -1.98 -9.88 9.14
C ILE A 115 -1.77 -9.19 7.79
N LYS A 116 -0.66 -9.48 7.13
CA LYS A 116 -0.33 -8.97 5.80
C LYS A 116 0.16 -10.11 4.90
N ILE A 117 -0.06 -9.96 3.60
CA ILE A 117 0.42 -10.90 2.58
C ILE A 117 1.35 -10.16 1.63
N GLY A 118 2.51 -10.76 1.36
CA GLY A 118 3.50 -10.28 0.43
C GLY A 118 3.56 -11.14 -0.82
N VAL A 119 3.82 -10.54 -1.98
CA VAL A 119 4.12 -11.26 -3.23
C VAL A 119 5.42 -10.75 -3.86
N ARG A 120 6.19 -11.64 -4.49
CA ARG A 120 7.34 -11.31 -5.35
C ARG A 120 7.49 -12.36 -6.45
N GLY A 121 8.16 -12.01 -7.54
CA GLY A 121 8.39 -12.91 -8.67
C GLY A 121 9.80 -13.51 -8.70
N SER A 122 10.74 -12.94 -7.96
CA SER A 122 12.12 -13.42 -7.84
C SER A 122 12.53 -13.51 -6.36
N GLU A 123 13.37 -14.49 -6.02
CA GLU A 123 13.92 -14.61 -4.65
C GLU A 123 14.84 -13.43 -4.26
N LYS A 124 15.36 -12.71 -5.25
CA LYS A 124 16.22 -11.53 -5.06
C LYS A 124 15.44 -10.25 -4.81
N GLU A 125 14.17 -10.21 -5.19
CA GLU A 125 13.31 -9.05 -5.02
C GLU A 125 12.71 -8.98 -3.60
N LYS A 126 12.37 -7.77 -3.17
CA LYS A 126 11.60 -7.54 -1.94
C LYS A 126 10.14 -7.92 -2.19
N TYR A 127 9.48 -8.43 -1.15
CA TYR A 127 8.03 -8.65 -1.19
C TYR A 127 7.28 -7.31 -1.28
N GLN A 128 6.27 -7.26 -2.15
CA GLN A 128 5.25 -6.22 -2.15
C GLN A 128 4.14 -6.66 -1.20
N TYR A 129 3.97 -5.97 -0.07
CA TYR A 129 2.98 -6.34 0.95
C TYR A 129 1.67 -5.58 0.81
N LEU A 130 0.57 -6.26 1.12
CA LEU A 130 -0.75 -5.67 1.35
C LEU A 130 -1.34 -6.19 2.67
N PRO A 131 -2.05 -5.32 3.42
CA PRO A 131 -2.68 -5.68 4.67
C PRO A 131 -3.96 -6.50 4.43
N LEU A 132 -4.11 -7.61 5.16
CA LEU A 132 -5.31 -8.44 5.18
C LEU A 132 -6.16 -8.21 6.43
N TYR A 133 -5.52 -7.89 7.56
CA TYR A 133 -6.20 -7.62 8.82
C TYR A 133 -5.41 -6.61 9.65
N ASN A 134 -6.11 -5.69 10.29
CA ASN A 134 -5.53 -4.77 11.26
C ASN A 134 -6.48 -4.61 12.47
N GLN A 135 -5.97 -4.86 13.68
CA GLN A 135 -6.77 -4.86 14.91
C GLN A 135 -7.29 -3.47 15.29
N ILE A 136 -6.63 -2.40 14.85
CA ILE A 136 -7.08 -1.02 15.09
C ILE A 136 -8.17 -0.65 14.08
N LEU A 137 -7.95 -0.90 12.79
CA LEU A 137 -8.84 -0.44 11.73
C LEU A 137 -10.13 -1.26 11.57
N ASN A 138 -10.10 -2.56 11.88
CA ASN A 138 -11.29 -3.41 11.72
C ASN A 138 -12.47 -3.07 12.63
N PRO A 139 -12.29 -2.87 13.94
CA PRO A 139 -13.38 -2.48 14.83
C PRO A 139 -13.66 -0.96 14.77
N LEU A 140 -12.96 -0.20 13.93
CA LEU A 140 -13.09 1.25 13.92
C LEU A 140 -14.43 1.69 13.32
N GLU A 141 -15.26 2.32 14.15
CA GLU A 141 -16.62 2.79 13.79
C GLU A 141 -16.66 4.22 13.23
N TRP A 142 -15.49 4.79 12.90
CA TRP A 142 -15.40 6.12 12.30
C TRP A 142 -16.12 6.20 10.95
N SER A 143 -16.56 7.41 10.58
CA SER A 143 -17.12 7.64 9.26
C SER A 143 -16.09 7.30 8.20
N LYS A 144 -16.44 6.48 7.21
CA LYS A 144 -15.50 6.04 6.18
C LYS A 144 -16.07 6.11 4.78
N THR A 145 -15.20 6.41 3.83
CA THR A 145 -15.49 6.37 2.39
C THR A 145 -14.48 5.48 1.69
N TYR A 146 -14.88 4.93 0.54
CA TYR A 146 -14.07 4.02 -0.25
C TYR A 146 -13.85 4.64 -1.63
N GLU A 147 -12.60 4.69 -2.07
CA GLU A 147 -12.19 5.10 -3.41
C GLU A 147 -11.23 4.05 -3.97
N GLY A 148 -11.76 3.11 -4.77
CA GLY A 148 -11.02 1.96 -5.24
C GLY A 148 -10.49 1.11 -4.07
N LYS A 149 -9.16 1.00 -3.95
CA LYS A 149 -8.46 0.26 -2.88
C LYS A 149 -8.19 1.10 -1.62
N THR A 150 -8.43 2.42 -1.70
CA THR A 150 -8.14 3.35 -0.61
C THR A 150 -9.41 3.57 0.20
N THR A 151 -9.28 3.44 1.52
CA THR A 151 -10.32 3.79 2.47
C THR A 151 -9.87 5.01 3.24
N PHE A 152 -10.79 5.96 3.41
CA PHE A 152 -10.58 7.18 4.16
C PHE A 152 -11.51 7.21 5.36
N TRP A 153 -10.95 7.17 6.58
CA TRP A 153 -11.69 7.31 7.83
C TRP A 153 -11.56 8.70 8.39
N GLN A 154 -12.65 9.17 8.99
CA GLN A 154 -12.79 10.45 9.64
C GLN A 154 -13.43 10.23 11.00
N ARG A 155 -12.73 10.60 12.08
CA ARG A 155 -13.29 10.55 13.43
C ARG A 155 -14.53 11.42 13.52
N GLU A 156 -14.39 12.66 13.08
CA GLU A 156 -15.47 13.60 12.88
C GLU A 156 -15.64 13.79 11.38
N LYS A 157 -16.83 13.51 10.86
CA LYS A 157 -17.11 13.67 9.43
C LYS A 157 -17.05 15.15 9.05
N LYS A 158 -15.94 15.57 8.43
CA LYS A 158 -15.68 16.95 7.97
C LYS A 158 -15.71 17.06 6.44
N TYR A 159 -15.29 16.00 5.76
CA TYR A 159 -15.22 15.91 4.31
C TYR A 159 -16.22 14.88 3.78
N GLN A 160 -16.66 15.03 2.54
CA GLN A 160 -17.49 14.02 1.89
C GLN A 160 -16.68 12.80 1.51
N ASP A 161 -15.46 12.98 1.01
CA ASP A 161 -14.57 11.94 0.49
C ASP A 161 -13.09 12.35 0.64
N LEU A 162 -12.17 11.52 0.13
CA LEU A 162 -10.73 11.82 0.20
C LEU A 162 -10.40 13.04 -0.67
N SER A 163 -11.04 13.20 -1.83
CA SER A 163 -10.86 14.37 -2.69
C SER A 163 -11.16 15.69 -1.96
N GLY A 164 -12.18 15.69 -1.09
CA GLY A 164 -12.49 16.81 -0.20
C GLY A 164 -11.34 17.15 0.74
N LEU A 165 -10.75 16.15 1.41
CA LEU A 165 -9.58 16.35 2.28
C LEU A 165 -8.38 16.90 1.50
N VAL A 166 -8.18 16.44 0.27
CA VAL A 166 -7.02 16.81 -0.55
C VAL A 166 -7.12 18.22 -1.07
N SER A 167 -8.31 18.59 -1.55
CA SER A 167 -8.59 19.96 -2.03
C SER A 167 -8.64 20.97 -0.88
N GLN A 168 -9.11 20.54 0.30
CA GLN A 168 -9.26 21.35 1.51
C GLN A 168 -8.52 20.70 2.68
N PRO A 169 -7.17 20.59 2.66
CA PRO A 169 -6.45 19.97 3.75
C PRO A 169 -6.70 20.77 5.04
N PRO A 170 -6.75 20.11 6.21
CA PRO A 170 -7.03 20.80 7.45
C PRO A 170 -5.95 21.86 7.70
N VAL A 171 -6.39 23.10 7.90
CA VAL A 171 -5.52 24.28 8.00
C VAL A 171 -4.76 24.33 9.33
N SER A 172 -5.30 23.70 10.38
CA SER A 172 -4.66 23.62 11.68
C SER A 172 -3.55 22.56 11.68
N GLU A 173 -2.35 22.92 12.13
CA GLU A 173 -1.26 21.97 12.40
C GLU A 173 -1.66 20.88 13.42
N ASP A 174 -2.72 21.11 14.18
CA ASP A 174 -3.28 20.16 15.13
C ASP A 174 -4.01 18.98 14.50
N ALA A 175 -4.44 19.10 13.23
CA ALA A 175 -5.18 18.03 12.58
C ALA A 175 -4.22 16.94 12.12
N LYS A 176 -4.33 15.74 12.72
CA LYS A 176 -3.38 14.65 12.49
C LYS A 176 -3.95 13.63 11.53
N VAL A 177 -3.24 13.43 10.42
CA VAL A 177 -3.53 12.38 9.44
C VAL A 177 -2.58 11.20 9.68
N ALA A 178 -3.13 10.00 9.81
CA ALA A 178 -2.35 8.78 9.76
C ALA A 178 -2.50 8.11 8.38
N SER A 179 -1.43 7.47 7.91
CA SER A 179 -1.40 6.69 6.68
C SER A 179 -1.09 5.22 6.99
N TYR A 180 -1.69 4.29 6.24
CA TYR A 180 -1.43 2.85 6.40
C TYR A 180 -1.40 2.14 5.05
N PHE A 181 -0.24 1.60 4.67
CA PHE A 181 0.00 1.06 3.31
C PHE A 181 -0.39 2.02 2.17
N PHE A 182 -0.38 3.31 2.46
CA PHE A 182 -0.78 4.37 1.54
C PHE A 182 0.38 5.34 1.38
N ASN A 183 0.74 5.66 0.13
CA ASN A 183 1.73 6.69 -0.13
C ASN A 183 1.01 8.04 -0.31
N PRO A 184 1.25 9.06 0.54
CA PRO A 184 0.64 10.37 0.41
C PRO A 184 0.82 10.99 -0.98
N SER A 185 1.91 10.70 -1.68
CA SER A 185 2.15 11.18 -3.05
C SER A 185 1.15 10.62 -4.09
N ASP A 186 0.48 9.49 -3.82
CA ASP A 186 -0.55 8.94 -4.71
C ASP A 186 -1.76 9.87 -4.84
N ILE A 187 -1.97 10.74 -3.84
CA ILE A 187 -3.02 11.76 -3.84
C ILE A 187 -2.84 12.75 -4.99
N VAL A 188 -1.61 13.21 -5.19
CA VAL A 188 -1.28 14.24 -6.18
C VAL A 188 -1.63 13.78 -7.60
N MET A 189 -1.59 12.47 -7.82
CA MET A 189 -1.95 11.86 -9.11
C MET A 189 -3.46 11.83 -9.36
N LYS A 190 -4.29 11.93 -8.32
CA LYS A 190 -5.77 11.94 -8.43
C LYS A 190 -6.34 13.32 -8.73
N GLU A 191 -5.65 14.40 -8.40
CA GLU A 191 -6.09 15.75 -8.75
C GLU A 191 -6.07 15.94 -10.27
N ASN A 192 -7.26 16.24 -10.84
CA ASN A 192 -7.51 16.49 -12.25
C ASN A 192 -6.49 17.45 -12.85
N SER A 193 -5.42 16.93 -13.44
CA SER A 193 -4.42 17.68 -14.21
C SER A 193 -4.52 17.27 -15.68
N PRO A 194 -4.33 18.23 -16.62
CA PRO A 194 -4.63 18.05 -18.04
C PRO A 194 -3.92 16.83 -18.65
N SER A 195 -4.65 16.10 -19.49
CA SER A 195 -4.26 14.84 -20.13
C SER A 195 -3.16 14.98 -21.20
N SER A 196 -2.67 16.20 -21.46
CA SER A 196 -1.66 16.48 -22.46
C SER A 196 -0.26 16.53 -21.85
N GLN A 197 0.68 15.80 -22.46
CA GLN A 197 2.10 16.03 -22.24
C GLN A 197 2.40 17.43 -22.78
N SER A 198 3.01 18.28 -21.97
CA SER A 198 3.62 19.53 -22.42
C SER A 198 5.10 19.49 -22.06
N ASN A 199 5.90 20.21 -22.85
CA ASN A 199 7.31 20.37 -22.55
C ASN A 199 7.47 21.54 -21.60
N LEU A 200 8.12 21.30 -20.47
CA LEU A 200 8.57 22.31 -19.53
C LEU A 200 10.08 22.47 -19.70
N LYS A 201 10.52 23.72 -19.92
CA LYS A 201 11.93 24.06 -20.03
C LYS A 201 12.29 25.11 -18.99
N ILE A 202 13.23 24.77 -18.12
CA ILE A 202 13.82 25.68 -17.15
C ILE A 202 15.10 26.25 -17.77
N GLU A 203 15.02 27.48 -18.28
CA GLU A 203 16.17 28.22 -18.84
C GLU A 203 16.83 29.11 -17.79
N LYS A 204 17.21 28.49 -16.67
CA LYS A 204 17.89 29.13 -15.55
C LYS A 204 19.17 28.38 -15.24
N THR A 205 20.24 29.13 -15.01
CA THR A 205 21.53 28.53 -14.62
C THR A 205 21.49 28.21 -13.14
N LEU A 206 21.66 26.94 -12.82
CA LEU A 206 21.76 26.43 -11.45
C LEU A 206 23.21 26.01 -11.17
N ARG A 207 23.70 26.18 -9.95
CA ARG A 207 25.09 25.86 -9.60
C ARG A 207 25.20 24.70 -8.61
N GLY A 208 25.94 23.66 -8.99
CA GLY A 208 26.14 22.47 -8.18
C GLY A 208 24.94 21.53 -8.10
N SER A 209 24.83 20.79 -7.00
CA SER A 209 23.84 19.73 -6.83
C SER A 209 22.41 20.26 -6.60
N HIS A 210 21.43 19.63 -7.25
CA HIS A 210 20.01 19.99 -7.13
C HIS A 210 19.13 18.74 -7.09
N THR A 211 18.04 18.79 -6.34
CA THR A 211 17.01 17.74 -6.34
C THR A 211 15.68 18.29 -6.82
N LEU A 212 15.03 17.58 -7.74
CA LEU A 212 13.77 17.95 -8.35
C LEU A 212 12.76 16.83 -8.17
N LEU A 213 11.48 17.19 -8.07
CA LEU A 213 10.35 16.28 -8.10
C LEU A 213 9.50 16.60 -9.32
N VAL A 214 9.18 15.59 -10.11
CA VAL A 214 8.35 15.73 -11.30
C VAL A 214 7.11 14.85 -11.19
N LYS A 215 5.96 15.44 -11.50
CA LYS A 215 4.70 14.71 -11.66
C LYS A 215 4.64 14.17 -13.09
N VAL A 216 4.80 12.86 -13.24
CA VAL A 216 4.72 12.17 -14.51
C VAL A 216 3.29 11.72 -14.74
N ASN A 217 2.60 12.30 -15.71
CA ASN A 217 1.21 11.95 -16.01
C ASN A 217 1.12 10.75 -16.97
N LYS A 218 2.05 10.64 -17.92
CA LYS A 218 2.11 9.55 -18.91
C LYS A 218 3.50 9.42 -19.53
N GLY A 219 3.79 8.21 -20.02
CA GLY A 219 5.00 7.91 -20.80
C GLY A 219 4.90 8.30 -22.28
N PRO A 220 6.03 8.32 -23.00
CA PRO A 220 7.39 8.15 -22.48
C PRO A 220 7.83 9.34 -21.62
N PHE A 221 8.81 9.13 -20.75
CA PHE A 221 9.49 10.21 -20.03
C PHE A 221 10.77 10.59 -20.75
N LEU A 222 10.98 11.89 -20.92
CA LEU A 222 12.16 12.46 -21.54
C LEU A 222 12.69 13.60 -20.67
N LEU A 223 13.95 13.48 -20.27
CA LEU A 223 14.69 14.50 -19.54
C LEU A 223 15.94 14.88 -20.32
N THR A 224 16.13 16.16 -20.56
CA THR A 224 17.36 16.74 -21.10
C THR A 224 17.99 17.66 -20.07
N VAL A 225 19.29 17.50 -19.85
CA VAL A 225 20.10 18.35 -18.97
C VAL A 225 21.26 18.91 -19.78
N ILE A 226 21.49 20.22 -19.66
CA ILE A 226 22.66 20.90 -20.24
C ILE A 226 23.55 21.39 -19.10
N LYS A 227 24.82 20.96 -19.14
CA LYS A 227 25.89 21.26 -18.18
C LYS A 227 26.95 22.15 -18.82
N GLN A 228 27.65 22.95 -18.02
CA GLN A 228 28.88 23.63 -18.39
C GLN A 228 29.81 23.71 -17.17
N ASP A 229 31.11 23.57 -17.41
CA ASP A 229 32.13 23.56 -16.36
C ASP A 229 32.64 24.98 -16.12
N ILE A 230 32.88 25.30 -14.85
CA ILE A 230 33.44 26.59 -14.48
C ILE A 230 34.97 26.49 -14.43
N ASN A 231 35.53 25.32 -14.07
CA ASN A 231 36.96 25.07 -13.94
C ASN A 231 37.65 26.07 -12.99
N THR A 232 36.99 26.39 -11.86
CA THR A 232 37.55 27.23 -10.79
C THR A 232 38.53 26.44 -9.92
N TYR A 233 38.33 25.13 -9.80
CA TYR A 233 39.11 24.24 -8.95
C TYR A 233 39.76 23.13 -9.77
N GLU A 234 40.82 22.53 -9.23
CA GLU A 234 41.44 21.35 -9.86
C GLU A 234 40.57 20.10 -9.66
N GLY A 235 40.41 19.30 -10.71
CA GLY A 235 39.66 18.06 -10.68
C GLY A 235 38.81 17.86 -11.93
N GLU A 236 38.11 16.72 -12.00
CA GLU A 236 37.10 16.49 -13.03
C GLU A 236 35.73 16.99 -12.54
N ASP A 237 35.04 17.70 -13.41
CA ASP A 237 33.70 18.24 -13.21
C ASP A 237 32.66 17.26 -13.75
N VAL A 238 32.37 16.17 -13.02
CA VAL A 238 31.38 15.17 -13.44
C VAL A 238 30.01 15.45 -12.80
N LEU A 239 28.95 15.45 -13.62
CA LEU A 239 27.57 15.52 -13.12
C LEU A 239 26.86 14.17 -13.28
N SER A 240 26.31 13.63 -12.20
CA SER A 240 25.43 12.45 -12.24
C SER A 240 23.96 12.87 -12.24
N VAL A 241 23.19 12.35 -13.19
CA VAL A 241 21.73 12.55 -13.29
C VAL A 241 21.06 11.24 -12.93
N GLN A 242 20.42 11.18 -11.76
CA GLN A 242 19.79 9.98 -11.23
C GLN A 242 18.27 10.18 -11.12
N ILE A 243 17.50 9.17 -11.51
CA ILE A 243 16.03 9.20 -11.43
C ILE A 243 15.57 8.09 -10.49
N TYR A 244 14.70 8.43 -9.54
CA TYR A 244 14.16 7.54 -8.53
C TYR A 244 12.63 7.50 -8.58
N ASN A 245 12.10 6.31 -8.34
CA ASN A 245 10.70 6.08 -7.96
C ASN A 245 10.66 5.64 -6.49
N GLY A 246 10.24 6.54 -5.60
CA GLY A 246 10.42 6.36 -4.16
C GLY A 246 11.90 6.19 -3.80
N GLN A 247 12.27 5.04 -3.25
CA GLN A 247 13.65 4.70 -2.90
C GLN A 247 14.40 3.96 -4.04
N ASN A 248 13.71 3.54 -5.10
CA ASN A 248 14.30 2.72 -6.15
C ASN A 248 14.87 3.61 -7.24
N LYS A 249 16.19 3.51 -7.50
CA LYS A 249 16.83 4.16 -8.65
C LYS A 249 16.42 3.43 -9.94
N ILE A 250 15.84 4.13 -10.90
CA ILE A 250 15.32 3.57 -12.15
C ILE A 250 16.14 3.97 -13.38
N ALA A 251 16.92 5.05 -13.30
CA ALA A 251 17.84 5.47 -14.34
C ALA A 251 19.02 6.27 -13.73
N GLU A 252 20.15 6.22 -14.39
CA GLU A 252 21.34 7.02 -14.09
C GLU A 252 22.10 7.31 -15.38
N GLN A 253 22.59 8.54 -15.51
CA GLN A 253 23.43 8.95 -16.62
C GLN A 253 24.49 9.93 -16.11
N LEU A 254 25.74 9.74 -16.53
CA LEU A 254 26.82 10.67 -16.25
C LEU A 254 26.95 11.67 -17.41
N ILE A 255 27.21 12.93 -17.07
CA ILE A 255 27.72 13.95 -17.99
C ILE A 255 29.19 14.16 -17.61
N PRO A 256 30.14 13.76 -18.47
CA PRO A 256 31.56 13.80 -18.15
C PRO A 256 32.08 15.24 -18.07
N ASP A 257 33.31 15.39 -17.59
CA ASP A 257 34.12 16.61 -17.68
C ASP A 257 34.30 17.08 -19.14
N ASP A 258 34.52 18.38 -19.37
CA ASP A 258 34.78 18.93 -20.71
C ASP A 258 36.22 18.71 -21.23
N GLY A 259 37.08 18.10 -20.41
CA GLY A 259 38.48 17.78 -20.69
C GLY A 259 39.47 18.74 -20.06
N VAL A 260 39.01 19.76 -19.33
CA VAL A 260 39.82 20.76 -18.64
C VAL A 260 39.79 20.49 -17.14
N THR A 261 40.89 19.98 -16.60
CA THR A 261 40.96 19.60 -15.17
C THR A 261 41.75 20.58 -14.30
N ASP A 262 42.32 21.64 -14.90
CA ASP A 262 43.09 22.66 -14.21
C ASP A 262 42.21 23.85 -13.80
N ALA A 263 42.62 24.55 -12.73
CA ALA A 263 41.91 25.70 -12.17
C ALA A 263 42.03 27.00 -13.00
N GLY A 264 41.95 26.89 -14.33
CA GLY A 264 42.19 27.98 -15.29
C GLY A 264 40.97 28.85 -15.61
N ARG A 265 39.76 28.47 -15.14
CA ARG A 265 38.47 29.08 -15.50
C ARG A 265 38.16 29.09 -17.00
N LEU A 266 38.77 28.17 -17.75
CA LEU A 266 38.50 28.01 -19.17
C LEU A 266 37.22 27.20 -19.32
N ALA A 267 36.09 27.86 -19.57
CA ALA A 267 34.82 27.19 -19.81
C ALA A 267 34.67 26.78 -21.28
N MET A 268 34.52 25.49 -21.57
CA MET A 268 34.24 25.01 -22.93
C MET A 268 32.74 25.10 -23.29
N ALA A 269 32.38 24.59 -24.47
CA ALA A 269 31.00 24.54 -24.91
C ALA A 269 30.14 23.66 -23.98
N PRO A 270 28.87 24.04 -23.70
CA PRO A 270 27.99 23.24 -22.86
C PRO A 270 27.76 21.82 -23.38
N GLN A 271 27.73 20.86 -22.47
CA GLN A 271 27.49 19.45 -22.74
C GLN A 271 26.02 19.10 -22.51
N LYS A 272 25.45 18.26 -23.39
CA LYS A 272 24.04 17.84 -23.32
C LYS A 272 23.94 16.35 -23.00
N SER A 273 23.00 16.00 -22.12
CA SER A 273 22.62 14.62 -21.83
C SER A 273 21.10 14.45 -21.91
N GLU A 274 20.66 13.30 -22.42
CA GLU A 274 19.25 12.96 -22.62
C GLU A 274 18.95 11.57 -22.03
N ILE A 275 17.96 11.49 -21.15
CA ILE A 275 17.47 10.25 -20.55
C ILE A 275 16.04 10.01 -21.04
N LYS A 276 15.81 8.85 -21.64
CA LYS A 276 14.49 8.41 -22.13
C LYS A 276 14.04 7.13 -21.44
N ILE A 277 12.86 7.15 -20.84
CA ILE A 277 12.21 5.97 -20.24
C ILE A 277 10.89 5.74 -20.97
N ASN A 278 10.81 4.68 -21.78
CA ASN A 278 9.64 4.43 -22.64
C ASN A 278 8.40 4.08 -21.82
N ASP A 279 8.53 3.16 -20.87
CA ASP A 279 7.42 2.58 -20.11
C ASP A 279 7.44 3.06 -18.65
N ILE A 280 7.14 4.34 -18.45
CA ILE A 280 7.05 4.94 -17.11
C ILE A 280 5.60 4.93 -16.61
N LYS A 281 5.38 4.55 -15.34
CA LYS A 281 4.06 4.64 -14.71
C LYS A 281 3.76 6.09 -14.32
N PRO A 282 2.49 6.53 -14.34
CA PRO A 282 2.13 7.78 -13.71
C PRO A 282 2.55 7.79 -12.24
N GLY A 283 3.17 8.87 -11.78
CA GLY A 283 3.63 9.02 -10.40
C GLY A 283 4.50 10.25 -10.20
N ILE A 284 4.95 10.45 -8.96
CA ILE A 284 5.97 11.46 -8.65
C ILE A 284 7.34 10.77 -8.67
N TYR A 285 8.27 11.36 -9.42
CA TYR A 285 9.64 10.87 -9.54
C TYR A 285 10.61 11.91 -9.01
N LYS A 286 11.67 11.43 -8.35
CA LYS A 286 12.75 12.28 -7.85
C LYS A 286 13.92 12.23 -8.81
N ILE A 287 14.35 13.39 -9.26
CA ILE A 287 15.55 13.58 -10.09
C ILE A 287 16.61 14.21 -9.21
N VAL A 288 17.78 13.58 -9.11
CA VAL A 288 18.94 14.11 -8.39
C VAL A 288 19.99 14.47 -9.43
N LEU A 289 20.30 15.76 -9.55
CA LEU A 289 21.43 16.28 -10.28
C LEU A 289 22.57 16.40 -9.28
N GLN A 290 23.44 15.41 -9.25
CA GLN A 290 24.51 15.31 -8.28
C GLN A 290 25.81 15.79 -8.93
N ASP A 291 26.28 16.96 -8.49
CA ASP A 291 27.63 17.43 -8.74
C ASP A 291 28.61 16.57 -7.95
N MET A 292 29.50 15.86 -8.66
CA MET A 292 30.51 14.98 -8.04
C MET A 292 31.75 15.74 -7.56
N THR A 293 31.83 17.05 -7.84
CA THR A 293 32.86 17.94 -7.31
C THR A 293 32.57 18.26 -5.84
N LYS A 294 33.62 18.67 -5.10
CA LYS A 294 33.46 19.11 -3.70
C LYS A 294 33.06 20.58 -3.57
N ASN A 295 33.10 21.36 -4.66
CA ASN A 295 33.11 22.82 -4.60
C ASN A 295 32.02 23.50 -5.46
N ALA A 296 31.05 22.75 -5.97
CA ALA A 296 29.98 23.29 -6.82
C ALA A 296 30.53 24.00 -8.07
N ASP A 297 31.46 23.34 -8.78
CA ASP A 297 32.15 23.90 -9.95
C ASP A 297 31.39 23.67 -11.28
N ILE A 298 30.18 23.12 -11.18
CA ILE A 298 29.32 22.81 -12.32
C ILE A 298 28.15 23.80 -12.43
N LEU A 299 27.89 24.29 -13.64
CA LEU A 299 26.68 25.03 -14.00
C LEU A 299 25.71 24.16 -14.80
N ILE A 300 24.51 23.96 -14.28
CA ILE A 300 23.38 23.37 -15.02
C ILE A 300 22.66 24.50 -15.74
N LYS A 301 22.89 24.63 -17.05
CA LYS A 301 22.36 25.73 -17.87
C LYS A 301 20.87 25.60 -18.18
N SER A 302 20.38 24.36 -18.30
CA SER A 302 18.95 24.12 -18.50
C SER A 302 18.54 22.71 -18.13
N VAL A 303 17.28 22.58 -17.70
CA VAL A 303 16.59 21.30 -17.53
C VAL A 303 15.32 21.34 -18.38
N GLU A 304 15.15 20.38 -19.27
CA GLU A 304 13.96 20.23 -20.12
C GLU A 304 13.32 18.87 -19.89
N ILE A 305 12.00 18.87 -19.72
CA ILE A 305 11.23 17.66 -19.43
C ILE A 305 9.91 17.67 -20.19
N ASN A 306 9.48 16.51 -20.67
CA ASN A 306 8.18 16.37 -21.37
C ASN A 306 6.98 16.20 -20.41
N GLN A 307 7.03 16.87 -19.26
CA GLN A 307 5.98 16.88 -18.25
C GLN A 307 5.68 18.33 -17.82
N PRO A 308 4.41 18.68 -17.54
CA PRO A 308 4.02 20.05 -17.23
C PRO A 308 4.49 20.56 -15.86
N SER A 309 4.72 19.65 -14.91
CA SER A 309 4.81 20.00 -13.49
C SER A 309 6.10 19.48 -12.87
N LEU A 310 6.87 20.38 -12.27
CA LEU A 310 8.17 20.13 -11.69
C LEU A 310 8.43 21.15 -10.58
N VAL A 311 8.91 20.66 -9.44
CA VAL A 311 9.34 21.47 -8.31
C VAL A 311 10.73 21.07 -7.84
N PHE A 312 11.41 21.99 -7.18
CA PHE A 312 12.74 21.84 -6.60
C PHE A 312 12.63 21.63 -5.09
N GLN A 313 13.41 20.68 -4.60
CA GLN A 313 13.73 20.55 -3.18
C GLN A 313 14.90 21.46 -2.84
N THR A 314 14.95 21.89 -1.58
CA THR A 314 16.02 22.75 -1.07
C THR A 314 17.30 21.96 -0.80
N PRO A 315 18.48 22.59 -0.89
CA PRO A 315 18.71 23.98 -1.30
C PRO A 315 18.59 24.17 -2.82
N LEU A 316 18.25 25.40 -3.24
CA LEU A 316 18.25 25.84 -4.63
C LEU A 316 19.29 26.96 -4.82
N PHE A 317 20.24 26.77 -5.73
CA PHE A 317 21.28 27.76 -6.02
C PHE A 317 21.19 28.24 -7.47
N VAL A 318 20.54 29.40 -7.67
CA VAL A 318 20.39 30.03 -8.98
C VAL A 318 21.55 31.01 -9.20
N ASP A 319 22.30 30.84 -10.29
CA ASP A 319 23.49 31.63 -10.63
C ASP A 319 23.47 32.00 -12.13
N ASP A 320 22.52 32.85 -12.53
CA ASP A 320 22.38 33.33 -13.92
C ASP A 320 22.64 34.84 -14.11
N GLY A 321 22.90 35.57 -13.00
CA GLY A 321 23.09 37.03 -12.97
C GLY A 321 21.88 37.87 -13.39
N LYS A 322 20.69 37.27 -13.55
CA LYS A 322 19.47 37.91 -14.06
C LYS A 322 18.34 37.84 -13.03
N PRO A 323 17.31 38.69 -13.12
CA PRO A 323 16.14 38.53 -12.26
C PRO A 323 15.49 37.16 -12.40
N THR A 324 15.09 36.57 -11.27
CA THR A 324 14.33 35.32 -11.19
C THR A 324 13.10 35.51 -10.33
N THR A 325 12.01 34.89 -10.75
CA THR A 325 10.82 34.71 -9.92
C THR A 325 10.70 33.23 -9.56
N LEU A 326 10.49 32.95 -8.29
CA LEU A 326 10.18 31.62 -7.79
C LEU A 326 8.79 31.62 -7.15
N TRP A 327 8.14 30.47 -7.19
CA TRP A 327 6.89 30.19 -6.50
C TRP A 327 7.13 29.11 -5.45
N THR A 328 6.64 29.31 -4.23
CA THR A 328 6.92 28.40 -3.13
C THR A 328 5.76 28.30 -2.14
N ASN A 329 5.60 27.13 -1.54
CA ASN A 329 4.69 26.92 -0.41
C ASN A 329 5.43 26.86 0.95
N SER A 330 6.71 27.24 0.97
CA SER A 330 7.53 27.29 2.18
C SER A 330 6.97 28.30 3.17
N LYS A 331 6.92 27.92 4.45
CA LYS A 331 6.55 28.81 5.56
C LYS A 331 7.78 29.53 6.13
N GLU A 332 8.94 28.93 5.96
CA GLU A 332 10.23 29.50 6.30
C GLU A 332 11.10 29.53 5.05
N ILE A 333 11.72 30.67 4.74
CA ILE A 333 12.63 30.79 3.61
C ILE A 333 13.92 31.41 4.09
N THR A 334 15.03 30.71 3.95
CA THR A 334 16.36 31.21 4.31
C THR A 334 17.23 31.40 3.07
N MET A 335 18.10 32.39 3.13
CA MET A 335 18.97 32.76 2.01
C MET A 335 20.36 33.12 2.51
N ILE A 336 21.36 32.67 1.77
CA ILE A 336 22.76 33.03 1.97
C ILE A 336 23.42 33.28 0.62
N THR A 337 24.38 34.20 0.58
CA THR A 337 25.27 34.38 -0.56
C THR A 337 26.71 34.31 -0.11
N ALA A 338 27.60 33.80 -0.96
CA ALA A 338 29.04 33.78 -0.72
C ALA A 338 29.74 35.01 -1.34
N HIS A 339 29.04 35.83 -2.12
CA HIS A 339 29.66 36.90 -2.89
C HIS A 339 29.06 38.27 -2.54
N SER A 340 29.93 39.22 -2.22
CA SER A 340 29.53 40.60 -1.89
C SER A 340 28.85 41.33 -3.05
N SER A 341 29.13 40.96 -4.30
CA SER A 341 28.43 41.47 -5.50
C SER A 341 26.92 41.15 -5.51
N SER A 342 26.53 40.12 -4.78
CA SER A 342 25.21 39.51 -4.81
C SER A 342 24.33 39.93 -3.63
N ILE A 343 24.83 40.88 -2.82
CA ILE A 343 24.05 41.67 -1.85
C ILE A 343 22.89 42.35 -2.57
N GLN A 344 21.67 42.11 -2.08
CA GLN A 344 20.43 42.53 -2.73
C GLN A 344 19.25 42.55 -1.76
N THR A 345 18.15 43.18 -2.19
CA THR A 345 16.85 43.07 -1.53
C THR A 345 15.99 42.09 -2.31
N VAL A 346 15.56 41.02 -1.65
CA VAL A 346 14.63 40.04 -2.20
C VAL A 346 13.22 40.42 -1.76
N LYS A 347 12.24 40.27 -2.67
CA LYS A 347 10.84 40.60 -2.36
C LYS A 347 9.98 39.34 -2.27
N LEU A 348 9.08 39.33 -1.30
CA LEU A 348 8.05 38.31 -1.15
C LEU A 348 6.67 38.94 -1.37
N ASP A 349 5.91 38.37 -2.31
CA ASP A 349 4.56 38.78 -2.70
C ASP A 349 4.44 40.27 -3.09
N GLY A 350 5.56 40.90 -3.46
CA GLY A 350 5.67 42.33 -3.72
C GLY A 350 5.41 43.22 -2.48
N LYS A 351 5.31 42.64 -1.28
CA LYS A 351 4.93 43.32 -0.04
C LYS A 351 6.04 43.38 0.99
N TYR A 352 6.83 42.32 1.09
CA TYR A 352 7.87 42.19 2.12
C TYR A 352 9.25 42.20 1.48
N ASP A 353 10.16 42.93 2.09
CA ASP A 353 11.55 43.07 1.65
C ASP A 353 12.47 42.36 2.64
N LEU A 354 13.32 41.46 2.14
CA LEU A 354 14.43 40.88 2.89
C LEU A 354 15.74 41.43 2.33
N LYS A 355 16.46 42.19 3.13
CA LYS A 355 17.77 42.74 2.76
C LYS A 355 18.87 41.73 3.09
N VAL A 356 19.48 41.15 2.06
CA VAL A 356 20.68 40.31 2.18
C VAL A 356 21.89 41.22 2.15
N GLU A 357 22.27 41.75 3.31
CA GLU A 357 23.23 42.86 3.44
C GLU A 357 24.68 42.41 3.62
N LYS A 358 24.93 41.11 3.79
CA LYS A 358 26.26 40.57 4.10
C LYS A 358 26.44 39.16 3.52
N ASP A 359 27.56 38.91 2.88
CA ASP A 359 27.99 37.58 2.46
C ASP A 359 28.33 36.67 3.65
N GLY A 360 28.13 35.37 3.50
CA GLY A 360 28.36 34.36 4.53
C GLY A 360 27.39 34.40 5.71
N LYS A 361 26.39 35.29 5.69
CA LYS A 361 25.33 35.38 6.71
C LYS A 361 24.00 34.91 6.15
N GLU A 362 23.27 34.15 6.95
CA GLU A 362 21.90 33.73 6.65
C GLU A 362 20.88 34.83 6.98
N PHE A 363 19.89 34.97 6.11
CA PHE A 363 18.76 35.88 6.25
C PHE A 363 17.48 35.10 5.99
N ALA A 364 16.39 35.40 6.72
CA ALA A 364 15.18 34.60 6.67
C ALA A 364 13.90 35.44 6.54
N PHE A 365 12.92 34.90 5.81
CA PHE A 365 11.51 35.22 5.98
C PHE A 365 10.88 34.20 6.93
N ASP A 366 10.23 34.66 7.99
CA ASP A 366 9.37 33.85 8.86
C ASP A 366 7.90 34.20 8.59
N LEU A 367 7.19 33.28 7.91
CA LEU A 367 5.79 33.46 7.54
C LEU A 367 4.82 32.89 8.59
N ASN A 368 5.34 32.32 9.68
CA ASN A 368 4.53 31.83 10.79
C ASN A 368 4.19 32.94 11.81
N ASN A 369 4.86 34.09 11.74
CA ASN A 369 4.62 35.19 12.67
C ASN A 369 3.30 35.91 12.37
N PRO A 370 2.37 36.06 13.35
CA PRO A 370 1.11 36.76 13.18
C PRO A 370 1.22 38.27 12.94
N ASP A 371 2.40 38.91 12.98
CA ASP A 371 2.56 40.28 12.47
C ASP A 371 2.73 40.32 10.94
N SER A 372 2.96 39.17 10.32
CA SER A 372 3.01 38.95 8.87
C SER A 372 1.62 38.77 8.25
N LYS A 373 0.50 39.18 8.91
CA LYS A 373 -0.87 38.84 8.45
C LYS A 373 -1.13 39.25 7.01
N ILE A 374 -0.97 38.28 6.12
CA ILE A 374 -1.52 38.32 4.78
C ILE A 374 -3.03 38.17 4.97
N ALA A 375 -3.74 39.30 4.88
CA ALA A 375 -5.17 39.30 4.70
C ALA A 375 -5.48 38.61 3.35
N THR A 376 -5.74 37.31 3.39
CA THR A 376 -6.29 36.59 2.24
C THR A 376 -7.78 36.85 2.19
N SER A 377 -8.17 37.86 1.41
CA SER A 377 -9.54 37.97 0.92
C SER A 377 -9.79 36.83 -0.05
N SER A 378 -10.85 36.06 0.23
CA SER A 378 -11.59 35.18 -0.71
C SER A 378 -10.99 33.79 -0.97
N GLY A 379 -11.66 32.78 -0.42
CA GLY A 379 -11.65 31.41 -0.93
C GLY A 379 -10.59 30.52 -0.31
N ALA A 380 -11.05 29.46 0.34
CA ALA A 380 -10.22 28.38 0.85
C ALA A 380 -9.28 27.80 -0.23
N ASN A 381 -8.08 27.36 0.19
CA ASN A 381 -7.30 26.19 -0.28
C ASN A 381 -5.83 26.47 -0.54
N ALA A 382 -5.00 25.45 -0.26
CA ALA A 382 -3.55 25.38 -0.35
C ALA A 382 -2.78 26.20 0.70
N SER A 383 -1.68 25.63 1.21
CA SER A 383 -0.55 26.43 1.69
C SER A 383 -0.38 27.60 0.73
N THR A 384 -0.55 28.84 1.21
CA THR A 384 -0.48 30.03 0.36
C THR A 384 0.78 29.96 -0.48
N LEU A 385 0.60 29.95 -1.81
CA LEU A 385 1.72 29.93 -2.72
C LEU A 385 2.29 31.34 -2.78
N HIS A 386 3.51 31.52 -2.31
CA HIS A 386 4.22 32.79 -2.26
C HIS A 386 5.06 32.99 -3.51
N ARG A 387 5.12 34.24 -3.97
CA ARG A 387 5.93 34.68 -5.11
C ARG A 387 7.17 35.39 -4.60
N LEU A 388 8.33 34.82 -4.88
CA LEU A 388 9.64 35.35 -4.49
C LEU A 388 10.33 35.99 -5.69
N GLU A 389 10.69 37.27 -5.60
CA GLU A 389 11.39 38.01 -6.65
C GLU A 389 12.84 38.28 -6.23
N ILE A 390 13.78 37.74 -7.02
CA ILE A 390 15.22 37.80 -6.76
C ILE A 390 15.89 38.61 -7.88
N PRO A 391 16.37 39.84 -7.62
CA PRO A 391 16.87 40.70 -8.70
C PRO A 391 18.20 40.28 -9.35
N LYS A 392 19.17 39.78 -8.57
CA LYS A 392 20.54 39.51 -9.04
C LYS A 392 20.91 38.01 -9.11
N ASN A 393 20.15 37.15 -8.42
CA ASN A 393 20.49 35.75 -8.14
C ASN A 393 21.82 35.62 -7.38
N ASP A 394 22.50 34.48 -7.53
CA ASP A 394 23.66 34.09 -6.73
C ASP A 394 23.35 34.03 -5.21
N LEU A 395 22.21 33.39 -4.92
CA LEU A 395 21.71 33.07 -3.59
C LEU A 395 21.50 31.55 -3.49
N ILE A 396 21.92 30.97 -2.37
CA ILE A 396 21.49 29.63 -1.95
C ILE A 396 20.22 29.82 -1.13
N ILE A 397 19.13 29.23 -1.60
CA ILE A 397 17.79 29.39 -1.04
C ILE A 397 17.36 28.06 -0.40
N SER A 398 16.95 28.11 0.85
CA SER A 398 16.45 26.97 1.61
C SER A 398 15.10 27.27 2.26
N GLY A 399 14.42 26.22 2.73
CA GLY A 399 13.06 26.30 3.26
C GLY A 399 12.44 24.94 3.49
N ASP A 400 11.29 24.93 4.18
CA ASP A 400 10.51 23.75 4.56
C ASP A 400 9.48 23.30 3.49
N GLY A 401 9.42 24.03 2.36
CA GLY A 401 8.58 23.73 1.21
C GLY A 401 9.35 23.44 -0.08
N TYR A 402 8.64 23.58 -1.20
CA TYR A 402 9.15 23.34 -2.55
C TYR A 402 9.20 24.64 -3.35
N PHE A 403 10.01 24.68 -4.40
CA PHE A 403 10.19 25.87 -5.25
C PHE A 403 9.93 25.54 -6.73
N ALA A 404 9.31 26.45 -7.47
CA ALA A 404 9.14 26.33 -8.92
C ALA A 404 9.46 27.65 -9.63
N PHE A 405 9.93 27.59 -10.87
CA PHE A 405 10.21 28.79 -11.67
C PHE A 405 8.96 29.39 -12.33
N SER A 406 7.82 28.70 -12.27
CA SER A 406 6.54 29.23 -12.73
C SER A 406 5.41 28.74 -11.82
N GLN A 407 4.30 29.47 -11.79
CA GLN A 407 3.15 29.10 -10.98
C GLN A 407 2.49 27.82 -11.51
N GLU A 408 2.45 27.66 -12.83
CA GLU A 408 1.78 26.56 -13.53
C GLU A 408 2.54 25.25 -13.42
N SER A 409 3.86 25.29 -13.25
CA SER A 409 4.70 24.11 -13.03
C SER A 409 4.68 23.62 -11.58
N PHE A 410 4.26 24.48 -10.65
CA PHE A 410 4.21 24.15 -9.24
C PHE A 410 3.15 23.07 -8.95
N PHE A 411 3.54 22.09 -8.15
CA PHE A 411 2.62 21.17 -7.50
C PHE A 411 3.16 20.84 -6.11
N ASN A 412 2.29 20.57 -5.14
CA ASN A 412 2.73 20.09 -3.84
C ASN A 412 2.82 18.55 -3.89
N PRO A 413 4.02 17.93 -3.84
CA PRO A 413 4.19 16.48 -3.84
C PRO A 413 3.67 15.81 -2.56
N GLU A 414 3.49 16.59 -1.49
CA GLU A 414 3.05 16.15 -0.16
C GLU A 414 1.90 17.05 0.33
N PRO A 415 0.72 16.98 -0.31
CA PRO A 415 -0.42 17.83 0.04
C PRO A 415 -0.95 17.55 1.45
N ILE A 416 -0.62 16.38 2.00
CA ILE A 416 -1.00 15.94 3.34
C ILE A 416 0.23 15.40 4.04
N LYS A 417 0.61 16.03 5.16
CA LYS A 417 1.61 15.49 6.09
C LYS A 417 0.94 14.38 6.91
N ALA A 418 1.25 13.13 6.60
CA ALA A 418 0.71 11.97 7.30
C ALA A 418 1.80 11.25 8.11
N VAL A 419 1.46 10.79 9.30
CA VAL A 419 2.30 9.88 10.09
C VAL A 419 1.96 8.42 9.74
N ASP A 420 2.92 7.51 9.82
CA ASP A 420 2.60 6.09 9.66
C ASP A 420 1.75 5.62 10.85
N LEU A 421 0.62 4.95 10.56
CA LEU A 421 -0.28 4.41 11.57
C LEU A 421 0.44 3.45 12.53
N SER A 422 1.49 2.76 12.09
CA SER A 422 2.27 1.87 12.95
C SER A 422 3.01 2.62 14.07
N GLN A 423 3.24 3.93 13.91
CA GLN A 423 3.91 4.80 14.88
C GLN A 423 2.91 5.52 15.80
N VAL A 424 1.61 5.36 15.56
CA VAL A 424 0.57 5.97 16.37
C VAL A 424 0.34 5.13 17.63
N SER A 425 0.74 5.67 18.78
CA SER A 425 0.54 5.03 20.08
C SER A 425 -0.88 5.19 20.63
N ASP A 426 -1.56 6.28 20.28
CA ASP A 426 -2.92 6.58 20.69
C ASP A 426 -3.74 7.03 19.49
N ILE A 427 -4.61 6.14 19.03
CA ILE A 427 -5.52 6.42 17.91
C ILE A 427 -6.42 7.61 18.21
N ASN A 428 -6.68 7.93 19.50
CA ASN A 428 -7.50 9.07 19.92
C ASN A 428 -6.84 10.43 19.64
N LYS A 429 -5.60 10.47 19.16
CA LYS A 429 -4.93 11.71 18.72
C LYS A 429 -4.97 11.92 17.21
N ILE A 430 -5.60 11.03 16.45
CA ILE A 430 -5.65 11.06 14.98
C ILE A 430 -7.04 11.51 14.51
N ASP A 431 -7.12 12.52 13.65
CA ASP A 431 -8.42 12.98 13.13
C ASP A 431 -8.86 12.19 11.91
N PHE A 432 -7.87 11.79 11.10
CA PHE A 432 -8.06 11.22 9.78
C PHE A 432 -7.13 10.02 9.56
N ILE A 433 -7.62 8.97 8.92
CA ILE A 433 -6.80 7.84 8.50
C ILE A 433 -7.01 7.60 7.01
N ILE A 434 -5.92 7.47 6.26
CA ILE A 434 -5.94 7.09 4.85
C ILE A 434 -5.20 5.77 4.72
N ALA A 435 -5.86 4.74 4.19
CA ALA A 435 -5.22 3.44 4.05
C ALA A 435 -5.57 2.72 2.77
N ASN A 436 -4.61 2.00 2.19
CA ASN A 436 -4.92 0.95 1.21
C ASN A 436 -5.31 -0.33 1.97
N TYR A 437 -6.49 -0.29 2.58
CA TYR A 437 -6.99 -1.33 3.47
C TYR A 437 -8.50 -1.49 3.30
N GLN A 438 -8.96 -2.73 3.17
CA GLN A 438 -10.38 -3.08 3.18
C GLN A 438 -10.71 -3.77 4.50
N THR A 439 -11.78 -3.35 5.17
CA THR A 439 -12.22 -4.00 6.41
C THR A 439 -12.67 -5.43 6.14
N VAL A 440 -12.23 -6.35 6.98
CA VAL A 440 -12.57 -7.77 6.85
C VAL A 440 -14.05 -8.02 7.13
N LYS A 441 -14.62 -9.05 6.51
CA LYS A 441 -15.95 -9.55 6.88
C LYS A 441 -15.82 -10.50 8.06
N LYS A 442 -16.62 -10.29 9.10
CA LYS A 442 -16.68 -11.17 10.27
C LYS A 442 -17.93 -12.05 10.21
N ASP A 443 -17.75 -13.35 10.37
CA ASP A 443 -18.80 -14.37 10.44
C ASP A 443 -18.54 -15.29 11.65
N GLY A 444 -19.20 -15.00 12.76
CA GLY A 444 -18.88 -15.60 14.06
C GLY A 444 -17.45 -15.28 14.50
N GLU A 445 -16.62 -16.30 14.71
CA GLU A 445 -15.19 -16.16 15.02
C GLU A 445 -14.31 -15.97 13.79
N TRP A 446 -14.86 -16.19 12.59
CA TRP A 446 -14.10 -16.18 11.35
C TRP A 446 -14.05 -14.79 10.72
N TYR A 447 -12.88 -14.47 10.17
CA TYR A 447 -12.63 -13.29 9.37
C TYR A 447 -12.36 -13.72 7.93
N THR A 448 -12.89 -12.96 6.98
CA THR A 448 -12.60 -13.13 5.54
C THR A 448 -11.98 -11.84 5.02
N ALA A 449 -10.75 -11.97 4.50
CA ALA A 449 -9.96 -10.88 3.95
C ALA A 449 -9.60 -11.14 2.48
N GLN A 450 -9.40 -10.07 1.71
CA GLN A 450 -9.00 -10.14 0.31
C GLN A 450 -7.88 -9.12 0.04
N ALA A 451 -6.91 -9.50 -0.79
CA ALA A 451 -5.89 -8.62 -1.34
C ALA A 451 -5.78 -8.80 -2.85
N TYR A 452 -5.46 -7.72 -3.56
CA TYR A 452 -5.22 -7.71 -5.01
C TYR A 452 -3.87 -7.09 -5.32
N PHE A 453 -3.03 -7.84 -6.04
CA PHE A 453 -1.74 -7.37 -6.54
C PHE A 453 -1.80 -7.14 -8.04
N ASP A 454 -1.37 -5.94 -8.45
CA ASP A 454 -1.03 -5.63 -9.83
C ASP A 454 0.34 -6.26 -10.14
N PRO A 455 0.43 -7.21 -11.09
CA PRO A 455 1.69 -7.88 -11.42
C PRO A 455 2.67 -6.98 -12.15
N PHE A 456 2.27 -5.78 -12.57
CA PHE A 456 3.18 -4.84 -13.20
C PHE A 456 4.31 -4.46 -12.23
N GLY A 457 5.54 -4.71 -12.65
CA GLY A 457 6.75 -4.47 -11.84
C GLY A 457 7.15 -5.65 -10.97
N ILE A 458 6.46 -6.80 -11.09
CA ILE A 458 6.90 -8.07 -10.51
C ILE A 458 7.64 -8.85 -11.60
N THR A 459 8.96 -9.01 -11.46
CA THR A 459 9.75 -9.83 -12.39
C THR A 459 9.64 -11.29 -11.98
N ILE A 460 8.98 -12.12 -12.79
CA ILE A 460 8.68 -13.51 -12.44
C ILE A 460 9.73 -14.46 -13.00
N ASP A 461 10.61 -14.95 -12.12
CA ASP A 461 11.63 -15.95 -12.43
C ASP A 461 11.02 -17.37 -12.38
N ASP A 462 11.46 -18.25 -13.29
CA ASP A 462 11.12 -19.68 -13.31
C ASP A 462 9.62 -20.05 -13.25
N ASP A 463 8.76 -19.12 -13.64
CA ASP A 463 7.30 -19.24 -13.56
C ASP A 463 6.80 -19.41 -12.12
N ILE A 464 7.52 -18.90 -11.11
CA ILE A 464 7.14 -19.02 -9.70
C ILE A 464 6.77 -17.67 -9.12
N LEU A 465 5.61 -17.60 -8.47
CA LEU A 465 5.30 -16.52 -7.53
C LEU A 465 5.60 -16.98 -6.11
N TYR A 466 6.29 -16.14 -5.36
CA TYR A 466 6.60 -16.37 -3.96
C TYR A 466 5.69 -15.51 -3.10
N PHE A 467 5.17 -16.09 -2.03
CA PHE A 467 4.27 -15.44 -1.10
C PHE A 467 4.83 -15.50 0.33
N SER A 468 4.58 -14.45 1.11
CA SER A 468 4.88 -14.37 2.54
C SER A 468 3.63 -13.91 3.29
N LEU A 469 3.04 -14.78 4.10
CA LEU A 469 1.96 -14.43 5.01
C LEU A 469 2.59 -14.10 6.37
N GLU A 470 2.39 -12.86 6.83
CA GLU A 470 3.03 -12.36 8.05
C GLU A 470 2.01 -11.88 9.06
N SER A 471 2.27 -12.23 10.31
CA SER A 471 1.59 -11.73 11.49
C SER A 471 2.65 -11.26 12.50
N PRO A 472 3.11 -10.01 12.40
CA PRO A 472 4.03 -9.44 13.37
C PRO A 472 3.47 -9.57 14.79
N GLU A 473 4.35 -9.78 15.77
CA GLU A 473 3.99 -9.88 17.19
C GLU A 473 3.01 -11.04 17.52
N LEU A 474 2.82 -12.03 16.64
CA LEU A 474 1.85 -13.14 16.87
C LEU A 474 1.96 -13.77 18.27
N ASN A 475 3.19 -14.01 18.75
CA ASN A 475 3.45 -14.57 20.08
C ASN A 475 2.88 -13.73 21.23
N SER A 476 2.82 -12.41 21.05
CA SER A 476 2.26 -11.48 22.04
C SER A 476 0.73 -11.45 22.05
N TYR A 477 0.07 -12.01 21.03
CA TYR A 477 -1.39 -11.94 20.83
C TYR A 477 -2.09 -13.30 20.90
N GLY A 478 -1.45 -14.32 21.48
CA GLY A 478 -2.03 -15.67 21.65
C GLY A 478 -1.30 -16.74 20.85
N GLY A 479 -0.34 -16.35 20.01
CA GLY A 479 0.61 -17.27 19.38
C GLY A 479 0.02 -18.16 18.29
N GLU A 480 -1.24 -17.92 17.88
CA GLU A 480 -1.93 -18.82 16.95
C GLU A 480 -2.94 -18.10 16.02
N ILE A 481 -2.86 -18.42 14.74
CA ILE A 481 -3.90 -18.12 13.73
C ILE A 481 -4.34 -19.44 13.10
N VAL A 482 -5.65 -19.70 13.12
CA VAL A 482 -6.26 -20.85 12.44
C VAL A 482 -6.77 -20.39 11.08
N ILE A 483 -6.32 -21.05 10.01
CA ILE A 483 -6.72 -20.80 8.63
C ILE A 483 -7.68 -21.89 8.19
N ASP A 484 -8.88 -21.48 7.79
CA ASP A 484 -9.87 -22.32 7.14
C ASP A 484 -9.57 -22.45 5.65
N SER A 485 -9.29 -21.32 4.99
CA SER A 485 -8.98 -21.32 3.56
C SER A 485 -8.01 -20.21 3.17
N LEU A 486 -7.06 -20.55 2.30
CA LEU A 486 -6.24 -19.59 1.57
C LEU A 486 -6.38 -19.90 0.07
N GLU A 487 -6.94 -18.96 -0.69
CA GLU A 487 -7.15 -19.08 -2.13
C GLU A 487 -6.33 -18.02 -2.86
N VAL A 488 -5.48 -18.45 -3.79
CA VAL A 488 -4.80 -17.56 -4.73
C VAL A 488 -5.42 -17.72 -6.11
N THR A 489 -5.90 -16.62 -6.67
CA THR A 489 -6.44 -16.57 -8.03
C THR A 489 -5.51 -15.76 -8.92
N VAL A 490 -5.12 -16.32 -10.05
CA VAL A 490 -4.29 -15.63 -11.05
C VAL A 490 -5.09 -15.48 -12.34
N LYS A 491 -5.17 -14.26 -12.88
CA LYS A 491 -5.84 -13.97 -14.15
C LYS A 491 -4.82 -13.83 -15.27
N LYS A 492 -5.10 -14.50 -16.40
CA LYS A 492 -4.33 -14.44 -17.64
C LYS A 492 -5.02 -13.50 -18.64
N PRO A 493 -4.28 -12.66 -19.37
CA PRO A 493 -4.85 -11.83 -20.43
C PRO A 493 -5.39 -12.66 -21.58
N GLY A 494 -6.50 -12.20 -22.16
CA GLY A 494 -7.00 -12.74 -23.43
C GLY A 494 -6.17 -12.26 -24.60
N TRP A 495 -6.03 -13.09 -25.64
CA TRP A 495 -5.30 -12.72 -26.86
C TRP A 495 -5.92 -11.54 -27.61
N PHE A 496 -7.21 -11.30 -27.43
CA PHE A 496 -7.93 -10.18 -28.02
C PHE A 496 -8.14 -9.01 -27.05
N SER A 497 -7.69 -9.15 -25.80
CA SER A 497 -7.80 -8.09 -24.80
C SER A 497 -6.64 -7.11 -24.99
N LYS A 498 -6.94 -5.88 -25.43
CA LYS A 498 -5.99 -4.78 -25.16
C LYS A 498 -5.89 -4.65 -23.63
N PRO A 499 -4.69 -4.46 -23.05
CA PRO A 499 -4.56 -4.22 -21.63
C PRO A 499 -5.36 -2.95 -21.28
N GLU A 500 -6.55 -3.13 -20.70
CA GLU A 500 -7.30 -2.05 -20.07
C GLU A 500 -6.73 -1.87 -18.65
N PRO A 501 -6.47 -0.63 -18.20
CA PRO A 501 -6.14 -0.39 -16.80
C PRO A 501 -7.26 -0.97 -15.93
N ALA A 502 -6.88 -1.66 -14.86
CA ALA A 502 -7.79 -2.41 -14.00
C ALA A 502 -8.98 -1.55 -13.55
N LYS A 503 -10.14 -1.76 -14.18
CA LYS A 503 -11.41 -1.20 -13.70
C LYS A 503 -11.85 -2.01 -12.49
N GLU A 504 -12.40 -1.28 -11.52
CA GLU A 504 -12.79 -1.74 -10.19
C GLU A 504 -13.54 -3.07 -10.21
N SER A 505 -13.25 -3.92 -9.23
CA SER A 505 -13.94 -5.18 -9.01
C SER A 505 -15.37 -4.91 -8.56
N VAL A 506 -16.29 -4.84 -9.52
CA VAL A 506 -17.69 -5.17 -9.26
C VAL A 506 -17.75 -6.63 -8.79
N SER A 507 -18.68 -6.93 -7.88
CA SER A 507 -18.84 -8.24 -7.26
C SER A 507 -18.69 -9.40 -8.26
N ALA A 508 -18.10 -10.52 -7.83
CA ALA A 508 -17.89 -11.68 -8.69
C ALA A 508 -19.19 -12.25 -9.30
N ASP A 509 -20.35 -11.90 -8.75
CA ASP A 509 -21.66 -12.26 -9.27
C ASP A 509 -22.11 -11.34 -10.43
N ASP A 510 -21.80 -10.04 -10.37
CA ASP A 510 -22.08 -9.09 -11.47
C ASP A 510 -21.17 -9.32 -12.68
N GLN A 511 -19.88 -9.66 -12.46
CA GLN A 511 -18.97 -10.02 -13.56
C GLN A 511 -19.39 -11.32 -14.26
N LYS A 512 -19.89 -12.32 -13.52
CA LYS A 512 -20.44 -13.53 -14.13
C LYS A 512 -21.65 -13.21 -15.00
N GLN A 513 -22.56 -12.35 -14.54
CA GLN A 513 -23.72 -11.95 -15.33
C GLN A 513 -23.31 -11.18 -16.59
N ASN A 514 -22.37 -10.24 -16.49
CA ASN A 514 -21.96 -9.41 -17.63
C ASN A 514 -21.16 -10.22 -18.71
N ILE A 515 -20.35 -11.19 -18.28
CA ILE A 515 -19.64 -12.11 -19.20
C ILE A 515 -20.63 -13.12 -19.82
N LEU A 516 -21.57 -13.67 -19.04
CA LEU A 516 -22.64 -14.53 -19.57
C LEU A 516 -23.56 -13.77 -20.54
N GLN A 517 -23.87 -12.51 -20.27
CA GLN A 517 -24.72 -11.67 -21.12
C GLN A 517 -24.01 -11.31 -22.43
N LYS A 518 -22.73 -10.91 -22.41
CA LYS A 518 -21.95 -10.68 -23.64
C LYS A 518 -21.70 -11.96 -24.43
N ALA A 519 -21.50 -13.10 -23.76
CA ALA A 519 -21.43 -14.40 -24.42
C ALA A 519 -22.79 -14.82 -25.00
N GLN A 520 -23.91 -14.52 -24.33
CA GLN A 520 -25.27 -14.76 -24.82
C GLN A 520 -25.65 -13.83 -25.98
N GLU A 521 -25.18 -12.58 -26.01
CA GLU A 521 -25.40 -11.66 -27.13
C GLU A 521 -24.60 -12.08 -28.37
N TRP A 522 -23.34 -12.46 -28.19
CA TRP A 522 -22.49 -12.95 -29.29
C TRP A 522 -22.93 -14.33 -29.80
N LEU A 523 -23.24 -15.27 -28.89
CA LEU A 523 -23.81 -16.55 -29.26
C LEU A 523 -25.22 -16.37 -29.83
N GLY A 524 -26.06 -15.50 -29.26
CA GLY A 524 -27.42 -15.23 -29.69
C GLY A 524 -27.52 -14.63 -31.09
N ALA A 525 -26.59 -13.76 -31.49
CA ALA A 525 -26.52 -13.24 -32.86
C ALA A 525 -26.23 -14.33 -33.91
N LYS A 526 -25.48 -15.39 -33.55
CA LYS A 526 -25.22 -16.56 -34.42
C LYS A 526 -26.21 -17.72 -34.24
N TRP A 527 -26.76 -17.90 -33.04
CA TRP A 527 -27.81 -18.88 -32.75
C TRP A 527 -29.13 -18.44 -33.37
N ASN A 528 -29.45 -17.15 -33.48
CA ASN A 528 -30.70 -16.72 -34.13
C ASN A 528 -30.80 -17.11 -35.62
N GLN A 529 -29.69 -17.41 -36.30
CA GLN A 529 -29.70 -18.01 -37.62
C GLN A 529 -29.93 -19.54 -37.59
N LEU A 530 -29.65 -20.21 -36.47
CA LEU A 530 -29.75 -21.66 -36.28
C LEU A 530 -31.04 -22.07 -35.52
N THR A 531 -31.61 -21.21 -34.64
CA THR A 531 -32.82 -21.45 -33.83
C THR A 531 -34.08 -21.28 -34.66
N ASN A 532 -34.10 -20.42 -35.67
CA ASN A 532 -35.25 -20.25 -36.57
C ASN A 532 -35.59 -21.53 -37.36
N TRP A 533 -34.66 -22.48 -37.43
CA TRP A 533 -34.89 -23.81 -38.01
C TRP A 533 -35.39 -24.85 -36.99
N VAL A 534 -35.04 -24.71 -35.70
CA VAL A 534 -35.36 -25.69 -34.64
C VAL A 534 -36.61 -25.31 -33.82
N SER A 535 -36.95 -24.01 -33.73
CA SER A 535 -38.08 -23.51 -32.93
C SER A 535 -39.46 -23.87 -33.50
N ASN A 536 -39.55 -24.20 -34.79
CA ASN A 536 -40.79 -24.68 -35.42
C ASN A 536 -41.18 -26.12 -35.02
N ALA A 537 -40.30 -26.86 -34.34
CA ALA A 537 -40.56 -28.24 -33.93
C ALA A 537 -40.89 -28.41 -32.43
N TRP A 538 -40.57 -27.42 -31.58
CA TRP A 538 -40.54 -27.61 -30.12
C TRP A 538 -41.60 -26.86 -29.31
N GLN A 539 -42.38 -25.96 -29.92
CA GLN A 539 -43.47 -25.24 -29.22
C GLN A 539 -44.77 -26.04 -29.03
N LYS A 540 -44.80 -27.34 -29.36
CA LYS A 540 -45.98 -28.19 -29.14
C LYS A 540 -46.02 -28.94 -27.81
N VAL A 541 -45.04 -28.77 -26.92
CA VAL A 541 -45.01 -29.56 -25.68
C VAL A 541 -44.57 -28.71 -24.48
N PHE A 542 -45.50 -28.55 -23.53
CA PHE A 542 -45.34 -28.09 -22.15
C PHE A 542 -45.34 -26.58 -21.85
N LYS A 543 -46.49 -26.10 -21.36
CA LYS A 543 -46.62 -24.96 -20.43
C LYS A 543 -46.95 -25.50 -19.04
N LYS A 544 -46.27 -24.99 -18.00
CA LYS A 544 -46.86 -24.76 -16.66
C LYS A 544 -45.96 -23.87 -15.80
N THR A 545 -46.59 -22.92 -15.11
CA THR A 545 -46.07 -21.98 -14.10
C THR A 545 -46.21 -22.55 -12.68
N PRO A 546 -45.39 -22.08 -11.71
CA PRO A 546 -45.71 -22.21 -10.28
C PRO A 546 -45.82 -20.87 -9.54
N ASP A 547 -46.67 -20.86 -8.51
CA ASP A 547 -47.00 -19.76 -7.59
C ASP A 547 -46.00 -19.59 -6.42
N THR A 548 -45.97 -18.38 -5.85
CA THR A 548 -45.11 -17.96 -4.72
C THR A 548 -45.93 -17.79 -3.43
N ILE A 549 -45.42 -18.25 -2.28
CA ILE A 549 -46.00 -18.05 -0.93
C ILE A 549 -45.00 -17.25 -0.07
N THR A 550 -45.50 -16.26 0.67
CA THR A 550 -44.75 -15.42 1.62
C THR A 550 -45.21 -15.72 3.05
N ILE A 551 -44.29 -15.84 4.01
CA ILE A 551 -44.58 -15.97 5.45
C ILE A 551 -43.80 -14.90 6.23
N THR A 552 -44.49 -14.16 7.09
CA THR A 552 -43.96 -13.19 8.06
C THR A 552 -44.03 -13.76 9.48
N ASN A 553 -43.02 -13.50 10.32
CA ASN A 553 -43.03 -13.87 11.74
C ASN A 553 -42.63 -12.67 12.63
N PRO A 554 -43.27 -12.42 13.79
CA PRO A 554 -43.05 -11.24 14.61
C PRO A 554 -41.94 -11.39 15.67
N SER A 555 -41.37 -10.25 16.03
CA SER A 555 -40.26 -10.02 16.95
C SER A 555 -40.71 -9.95 18.41
N LEU A 556 -39.97 -10.59 19.33
CA LEU A 556 -40.12 -10.43 20.78
C LEU A 556 -38.96 -9.61 21.37
N SER A 557 -39.34 -8.71 22.30
CA SER A 557 -38.48 -7.75 22.99
C SER A 557 -37.69 -8.41 24.14
N PRO A 558 -36.37 -8.16 24.31
CA PRO A 558 -35.59 -8.74 25.39
C PRO A 558 -35.58 -7.91 26.69
N SER A 559 -35.54 -8.67 27.80
CA SER A 559 -35.40 -8.25 29.20
C SER A 559 -33.95 -7.82 29.55
N PRO A 560 -33.73 -6.89 30.50
CA PRO A 560 -32.40 -6.33 30.78
C PRO A 560 -31.41 -7.34 31.39
N SER A 561 -30.20 -7.34 30.81
CA SER A 561 -29.04 -8.16 31.18
C SER A 561 -28.24 -7.55 32.35
N PRO A 562 -27.63 -8.35 33.24
CA PRO A 562 -26.79 -7.87 34.34
C PRO A 562 -25.55 -7.11 33.84
N SER A 563 -25.13 -6.10 34.60
CA SER A 563 -23.98 -5.24 34.29
C SER A 563 -22.68 -6.03 34.13
N PRO A 564 -21.90 -5.77 33.06
CA PRO A 564 -20.72 -6.55 32.72
C PRO A 564 -19.56 -6.31 33.70
N MET A 565 -18.97 -7.39 34.22
CA MET A 565 -17.66 -7.37 34.88
C MET A 565 -16.59 -6.83 33.92
N GLN A 566 -15.82 -5.84 34.37
CA GLN A 566 -14.73 -5.24 33.60
C GLN A 566 -13.61 -6.28 33.40
N LYS A 567 -13.44 -6.75 32.15
CA LYS A 567 -12.39 -7.72 31.80
C LYS A 567 -11.00 -7.07 31.83
N ILE A 568 -10.04 -7.72 32.47
CA ILE A 568 -8.63 -7.32 32.48
C ILE A 568 -7.87 -8.20 31.47
N THR A 569 -7.22 -7.58 30.48
CA THR A 569 -6.64 -8.28 29.30
C THR A 569 -5.13 -8.47 29.35
N ASN A 570 -4.44 -8.02 30.41
CA ASN A 570 -2.98 -8.17 30.55
C ASN A 570 -2.57 -9.65 30.62
N PHE A 571 -1.47 -10.01 29.95
CA PHE A 571 -0.89 -11.35 29.99
C PHE A 571 -0.11 -11.54 31.30
N ILE A 572 -0.48 -12.55 32.09
CA ILE A 572 0.11 -12.87 33.40
C ILE A 572 0.66 -14.30 33.35
N ARG A 573 1.96 -14.44 33.59
CA ARG A 573 2.61 -15.76 33.76
C ARG A 573 2.80 -16.04 35.24
N ILE A 574 2.30 -17.16 35.72
CA ILE A 574 2.52 -17.63 37.09
C ILE A 574 3.57 -18.72 37.06
N LEU A 575 4.68 -18.52 37.76
CA LEU A 575 5.78 -19.47 37.87
C LEU A 575 5.76 -20.11 39.26
N ASN A 576 5.74 -21.44 39.32
CA ASN A 576 5.86 -22.17 40.58
C ASN A 576 7.33 -22.25 41.00
N GLY A 577 7.69 -21.51 42.04
CA GLY A 577 9.04 -21.45 42.60
C GLY A 577 9.18 -22.09 43.98
N GLY A 578 8.18 -22.80 44.48
CA GLY A 578 8.22 -23.40 45.82
C GLY A 578 6.87 -23.71 46.48
N ALA A 579 5.75 -23.37 45.84
CA ALA A 579 4.39 -23.47 46.40
C ALA A 579 3.82 -24.91 46.45
N GLY A 580 4.65 -25.94 46.27
CA GLY A 580 4.23 -27.34 46.14
C GLY A 580 3.67 -27.69 44.76
N GLN A 581 3.49 -28.99 44.50
CA GLN A 581 3.01 -29.46 43.19
C GLN A 581 1.62 -28.89 42.87
N GLY A 582 1.49 -28.25 41.70
CA GLY A 582 0.22 -27.66 41.24
C GLY A 582 -0.08 -26.25 41.77
N GLY A 583 0.77 -25.67 42.63
CA GLY A 583 0.54 -24.34 43.22
C GLY A 583 0.27 -23.23 42.19
N ALA A 584 1.02 -23.20 41.09
CA ALA A 584 0.82 -22.17 40.05
C ALA A 584 -0.51 -22.34 39.31
N GLY A 585 -0.96 -23.58 39.12
CA GLY A 585 -2.24 -23.89 38.49
C GLY A 585 -3.42 -23.49 39.38
N GLU A 586 -3.33 -23.73 40.69
CA GLU A 586 -4.37 -23.29 41.64
C GLU A 586 -4.45 -21.76 41.71
N PHE A 587 -3.30 -21.08 41.77
CA PHE A 587 -3.30 -19.61 41.77
C PHE A 587 -3.82 -19.03 40.43
N ALA A 588 -3.57 -19.69 39.29
CA ALA A 588 -4.14 -19.30 38.01
C ALA A 588 -5.68 -19.32 38.02
N LYS A 589 -6.30 -20.31 38.69
CA LYS A 589 -7.76 -20.38 38.85
C LYS A 589 -8.28 -19.21 39.69
N VAL A 590 -7.54 -18.80 40.73
CA VAL A 590 -7.88 -17.63 41.56
C VAL A 590 -7.87 -16.36 40.72
N LEU A 591 -6.86 -16.16 39.86
CA LEU A 591 -6.82 -15.01 38.95
C LEU A 591 -7.96 -15.06 37.92
N ALA A 592 -8.24 -16.23 37.35
CA ALA A 592 -9.35 -16.38 36.41
C ALA A 592 -10.70 -16.01 37.06
N ALA A 593 -10.94 -16.46 38.29
CA ALA A 593 -12.13 -16.12 39.06
C ALA A 593 -12.22 -14.61 39.39
N ALA A 594 -11.08 -13.93 39.49
CA ALA A 594 -11.00 -12.48 39.68
C ALA A 594 -11.12 -11.67 38.38
N GLY A 595 -11.40 -12.30 37.24
CA GLY A 595 -11.66 -11.63 35.95
C GLY A 595 -10.43 -11.39 35.07
N PHE A 596 -9.29 -12.01 35.40
CA PHE A 596 -8.10 -12.03 34.55
C PHE A 596 -8.26 -13.09 33.45
N THR A 597 -8.11 -12.70 32.19
CA THR A 597 -8.47 -13.57 31.04
C THR A 597 -7.28 -14.24 30.35
N ASN A 598 -6.06 -13.75 30.58
CA ASN A 598 -4.84 -14.22 29.93
C ASN A 598 -3.80 -14.66 30.97
N VAL A 599 -4.04 -15.80 31.63
CA VAL A 599 -3.19 -16.32 32.70
C VAL A 599 -2.60 -17.67 32.30
N THR A 600 -1.27 -17.82 32.36
CA THR A 600 -0.59 -19.12 32.17
C THR A 600 0.12 -19.55 33.45
N ALA A 601 0.28 -20.86 33.64
CA ALA A 601 0.98 -21.44 34.78
C ALA A 601 2.14 -22.32 34.29
N GLU A 602 3.33 -22.08 34.83
CA GLU A 602 4.58 -22.75 34.46
C GLU A 602 5.44 -23.01 35.72
N THR A 603 6.56 -23.70 35.56
CA THR A 603 7.55 -23.89 36.62
C THR A 603 8.61 -22.80 36.55
N ALA A 604 9.05 -22.27 37.69
CA ALA A 604 10.16 -21.32 37.73
C ALA A 604 11.50 -22.03 37.42
N ASP A 605 12.54 -21.22 37.21
CA ASP A 605 13.92 -21.67 37.01
C ASP A 605 14.55 -22.29 38.27
N ASN A 606 14.02 -21.99 39.45
CA ASN A 606 14.40 -22.60 40.73
C ASN A 606 13.15 -22.87 41.59
N THR A 607 13.25 -23.80 42.55
CA THR A 607 12.17 -24.22 43.46
C THR A 607 12.38 -23.80 44.91
N ASP A 608 13.39 -22.97 45.19
CA ASP A 608 13.76 -22.50 46.52
C ASP A 608 13.24 -21.07 46.84
N TYR A 609 12.39 -20.51 45.98
CA TYR A 609 11.81 -19.19 46.21
C TYR A 609 11.00 -19.20 47.51
N LYS A 610 11.19 -18.15 48.31
CA LYS A 610 10.39 -17.87 49.49
C LYS A 610 9.46 -16.70 49.18
N ASN A 611 8.21 -16.79 49.62
CA ASN A 611 7.19 -15.77 49.40
C ASN A 611 6.84 -15.57 47.91
N ALA A 612 6.06 -14.53 47.59
CA ALA A 612 5.68 -14.18 46.22
C ALA A 612 6.53 -13.02 45.66
N ILE A 613 6.84 -13.07 44.36
CA ILE A 613 7.53 -12.00 43.63
C ILE A 613 6.69 -11.61 42.42
N ILE A 614 6.45 -10.32 42.22
CA ILE A 614 5.78 -9.78 41.02
C ILE A 614 6.79 -8.97 40.23
N LYS A 615 7.11 -9.41 39.02
CA LYS A 615 7.93 -8.67 38.04
C LYS A 615 6.99 -8.02 37.01
N TYR A 616 7.11 -6.71 36.80
CA TYR A 616 6.16 -5.94 35.99
C TYR A 616 6.77 -4.69 35.38
N ARG A 617 6.14 -4.16 34.33
CA ARG A 617 6.49 -2.88 33.72
C ARG A 617 5.77 -1.72 34.41
N GLN A 618 6.28 -0.50 34.30
CA GLN A 618 5.69 0.66 34.98
C GLN A 618 4.23 0.90 34.57
N GLU A 619 3.86 0.66 33.31
CA GLU A 619 2.49 0.79 32.81
C GLU A 619 1.49 -0.21 33.41
N ASP A 620 1.97 -1.33 33.97
CA ASP A 620 1.16 -2.39 34.55
C ASP A 620 0.89 -2.20 36.06
N GLU A 621 1.35 -1.11 36.67
CA GLU A 621 1.32 -0.86 38.12
C GLU A 621 -0.11 -0.92 38.72
N LYS A 622 -1.13 -0.47 37.98
CA LYS A 622 -2.54 -0.57 38.41
C LYS A 622 -3.06 -2.02 38.46
N VAL A 623 -2.57 -2.87 37.57
CA VAL A 623 -2.93 -4.29 37.50
C VAL A 623 -2.24 -5.05 38.63
N VAL A 624 -0.98 -4.69 38.89
CA VAL A 624 -0.17 -5.26 39.98
C VAL A 624 -0.74 -4.99 41.35
N ALA A 625 -1.34 -3.82 41.58
CA ALA A 625 -2.04 -3.53 42.84
C ALA A 625 -3.16 -4.55 43.13
N LYS A 626 -3.91 -4.98 42.10
CA LYS A 626 -4.96 -6.00 42.24
C LYS A 626 -4.37 -7.40 42.47
N LEU A 627 -3.26 -7.72 41.82
CA LEU A 627 -2.55 -9.00 42.03
C LEU A 627 -1.99 -9.10 43.44
N GLU A 628 -1.43 -8.00 43.95
CA GLU A 628 -0.93 -7.90 45.32
C GLU A 628 -2.04 -8.17 46.35
N GLU A 629 -3.24 -7.62 46.15
CA GLU A 629 -4.40 -7.87 47.01
C GLU A 629 -4.80 -9.35 47.05
N LEU A 630 -4.76 -10.03 45.90
CA LEU A 630 -5.07 -11.46 45.81
C LEU A 630 -3.97 -12.32 46.47
N LEU A 631 -2.70 -11.97 46.28
CA LEU A 631 -1.56 -12.70 46.85
C LEU A 631 -1.45 -12.55 48.38
N LYS A 632 -1.85 -11.40 48.94
CA LYS A 632 -1.83 -11.14 50.39
C LYS A 632 -2.68 -12.11 51.22
N LYS A 633 -3.60 -12.84 50.57
CA LYS A 633 -4.38 -13.90 51.23
C LYS A 633 -3.53 -15.10 51.64
N ASP A 634 -2.46 -15.35 50.89
CA ASP A 634 -1.66 -16.56 50.99
C ASP A 634 -0.18 -16.30 51.31
N TYR A 635 0.32 -15.08 51.07
CA TYR A 635 1.73 -14.71 51.24
C TYR A 635 1.86 -13.46 52.11
N GLN A 636 2.71 -13.53 53.13
CA GLN A 636 2.96 -12.41 54.04
C GLN A 636 3.84 -11.33 53.41
N ILE A 637 4.78 -11.73 52.57
CA ILE A 637 5.72 -10.84 51.87
C ILE A 637 5.47 -10.95 50.37
N ILE A 638 5.42 -9.82 49.68
CA ILE A 638 5.31 -9.77 48.22
C ILE A 638 6.36 -8.79 47.71
N ASP A 639 7.40 -9.30 47.06
CA ASP A 639 8.43 -8.47 46.44
C ASP A 639 7.95 -7.97 45.07
N LYS A 640 8.17 -6.68 44.78
CA LYS A 640 7.70 -6.01 43.57
C LYS A 640 8.88 -5.45 42.79
N GLN A 641 9.17 -6.05 41.65
CA GLN A 641 10.33 -5.69 40.82
C GLN A 641 9.86 -5.03 39.52
N LYS A 642 10.19 -3.74 39.35
CA LYS A 642 9.96 -3.02 38.10
C LYS A 642 11.03 -3.42 37.07
N ILE A 643 10.62 -3.86 35.88
CA ILE A 643 11.53 -4.26 34.79
C ILE A 643 11.41 -3.30 33.59
N ALA A 644 12.54 -3.04 32.92
CA ALA A 644 12.62 -2.09 31.80
C ALA A 644 12.35 -2.73 30.42
N THR A 645 12.20 -4.05 30.33
CA THR A 645 12.13 -4.76 29.05
C THR A 645 10.71 -4.77 28.47
N THR A 646 10.57 -4.49 27.18
CA THR A 646 9.30 -4.44 26.43
C THR A 646 8.70 -5.81 26.10
N SER A 647 9.40 -6.92 26.36
CA SER A 647 9.05 -8.26 25.86
C SER A 647 8.42 -9.21 26.88
N ALA A 648 8.30 -8.82 28.16
CA ALA A 648 7.72 -9.68 29.19
C ALA A 648 6.44 -9.06 29.77
N GLY A 649 5.33 -9.81 29.72
CA GLY A 649 4.12 -9.50 30.49
C GLY A 649 4.37 -9.57 32.00
N ILE A 650 3.32 -9.47 32.82
CA ILE A 650 3.46 -9.56 34.28
C ILE A 650 3.87 -10.99 34.64
N VAL A 651 4.95 -11.16 35.41
CA VAL A 651 5.40 -12.47 35.89
C VAL A 651 5.22 -12.53 37.40
N VAL A 652 4.46 -13.52 37.87
CA VAL A 652 4.22 -13.79 39.29
C VAL A 652 4.95 -15.08 39.64
N ILE A 653 5.97 -15.00 40.48
CA ILE A 653 6.67 -16.19 41.01
C ILE A 653 6.09 -16.47 42.39
N ILE A 654 5.58 -17.68 42.59
CA ILE A 654 5.03 -18.11 43.88
C ILE A 654 5.96 -19.13 44.55
N GLY A 655 6.57 -18.73 45.66
CA GLY A 655 7.46 -19.54 46.47
C GLY A 655 6.75 -20.33 47.57
N GLU A 656 7.53 -20.86 48.50
CA GLU A 656 7.02 -21.40 49.75
C GLU A 656 6.39 -20.28 50.60
N LYS A 657 5.19 -20.56 51.17
CA LYS A 657 4.36 -19.59 51.90
C LYS A 657 4.95 -19.15 53.23
#